data_AF-A0A168MJG7-F1
#
_entry.id   AF-A0A168MJG7-F1
#
_cell.length_a   1.000
_cell.length_b   1.000
_cell.length_c   1.000
_cell.angle_alpha   90.00
_cell.angle_beta   90.00
_cell.angle_gamma   90.00
#
_symmetry.space_group_name_H-M   'P 1'
#
loop_
_entity.id
_entity.type
_entity.pdbx_description
1 polymer ?
#
loop_
_entity_poly.entity_id
_entity_poly.type
_entity_poly.pdbx_seq_one_letter_code
_entity_poly.pdbx_strand_id
1 'polypeptide(L)'
;MNKIAQSIFENILSGNINKAAGAELLKLLKTEQISSPADIDVDEFAIVGMSARLPEANDLEQFWTNLRNGTDSIGAFPEARRQDVEWLKQFTYMKDMDVSFTPAGYLDRIDHFDYKFFGISPKEASLMDPNQRIFLEVAWNALEDAGYGGKQIIGSRTGLYIGYSGWPMYGNFVSHVESDDFEMSVAGNITAIIASRIPHLLDLKGPSLIVDTACSSSLVALHLACQALRNNECEQALVGGIRLNLLPLDGFIKYGIESGDSRAKTFDDHADGTALSEGVTAIFIKPLSKAIRDGDDIYAVIKGSATNQDGNSINITAPNALAQEDVIVRAWNNAKVDPTSISYIEAHGTGTILGDPIEIDGIQKAFRRFTDKKQFCAIGSVKSNIGHIDAAAGLAGVIKSALSLHNRELPPSLHFNFPNRKINFERSPVFVNDRWTPWATEDLPRRCGVSSFGFSGTNCHVVLEEAPAPVAQTESQSDQSSLFTLSAKSRVTLEALVDQYIEYFHKHDSIQLNQLCYTSSIGRGHYSYRLAIVISSTDELYKELLKIKGQRHEYDNGPNRYYGYHRVIANKKTQREETDYLDSEIRAFSAKTSEMILQNISQDNDQLLLDLAQYYVRGAEIDWDLLYTNRPTNKLHLPVYPFEKTRCWLTIPEVTLSQINELDRESLHKESQQSHQYIEKADHYVKQVYATPWPRLGLSGNKIKKLYTIDDVSSLIFAINGELNRNLRRLASECDTTLSAVLLAAYQLVLAKYAGQEDIVVGVYAPTSKPMIGDHREDTLTESVAIRNYPNGYKTFEYFLKEVTELIALIEATVRVPLSFLLATPAQGIVQNETPMYEAMFDMQQSTDESISANSVTGNQQTGLELVLLAVDKVDGIEMKLSCITELYPASMISRFEKDYEYILELITDSKHILLQDVSLFAKEIAIEHIELDALDLAFD
;
A
#
# COMPACT_ATOMS: atom_id res chain seq x y z
N MET A 1 31.94 26.87 13.70
CA MET A 1 32.64 27.05 14.99
C MET A 1 34.13 27.38 14.86
N ASN A 2 34.95 26.65 14.08
CA ASN A 2 36.40 26.95 13.97
C ASN A 2 36.73 28.41 13.61
N LYS A 3 35.92 29.04 12.74
CA LYS A 3 36.06 30.46 12.38
C LYS A 3 35.74 31.45 13.53
N ILE A 4 34.85 31.08 14.46
CA ILE A 4 34.45 31.94 15.59
C ILE A 4 35.51 31.90 16.68
N ALA A 5 35.99 30.70 17.04
CA ALA A 5 37.10 30.55 17.98
C ALA A 5 38.37 31.25 17.46
N GLN A 6 38.64 31.15 16.15
CA GLN A 6 39.75 31.85 15.50
C GLN A 6 39.57 33.38 15.54
N SER A 7 38.37 33.89 15.26
CA SER A 7 38.06 35.33 15.38
C SER A 7 38.22 35.85 16.80
N ILE A 8 37.82 35.07 17.82
CA ILE A 8 38.03 35.45 19.23
C ILE A 8 39.52 35.47 19.57
N PHE A 9 40.29 34.48 19.09
CA PHE A 9 41.75 34.47 19.26
C PHE A 9 42.42 35.67 18.60
N GLU A 10 42.03 36.00 17.37
CA GLU A 10 42.55 37.15 16.64
C GLU A 10 42.22 38.47 17.36
N ASN A 11 41.02 38.59 17.94
CA ASN A 11 40.62 39.77 18.71
C ASN A 11 41.28 39.87 20.09
N ILE A 12 41.70 38.75 20.69
CA ILE A 12 42.55 38.74 21.89
C ILE A 12 43.97 39.20 21.53
N LEU A 13 44.51 38.73 20.40
CA LEU A 13 45.86 39.07 19.93
C LEU A 13 45.97 40.53 19.48
N SER A 14 44.91 41.09 18.87
CA SER A 14 44.85 42.49 18.48
C SER A 14 44.56 43.45 19.64
N GLY A 15 44.26 42.95 20.83
CA GLY A 15 43.96 43.76 22.02
C GLY A 15 42.54 44.34 22.05
N ASN A 16 41.67 43.96 21.11
CA ASN A 16 40.27 44.40 21.07
C ASN A 16 39.43 43.78 22.19
N ILE A 17 39.80 42.59 22.65
CA ILE A 17 39.17 41.88 23.77
C ILE A 17 40.25 41.55 24.79
N ASN A 18 40.00 41.82 26.07
CA ASN A 18 40.98 41.46 27.11
C ASN A 18 41.06 39.93 27.26
N LYS A 19 42.21 39.43 27.70
CA LYS A 19 42.46 37.98 27.81
C LYS A 19 41.48 37.23 28.72
N ALA A 20 40.96 37.88 29.77
CA ALA A 20 40.01 37.25 30.70
C ALA A 20 38.62 37.09 30.07
N ALA A 21 38.11 38.13 29.41
CA ALA A 21 36.85 38.11 28.66
C ALA A 21 36.93 37.18 27.45
N GLY A 22 38.07 37.16 26.74
CA GLY A 22 38.32 36.23 25.65
C GLY A 22 38.38 34.76 26.13
N ALA A 23 39.01 34.51 27.28
CA ALA A 23 39.02 33.18 27.89
C ALA A 23 37.62 32.74 28.33
N GLU A 24 36.79 33.66 28.83
CA GLU A 24 35.40 33.39 29.21
C GLU A 24 34.51 33.12 27.99
N LEU A 25 34.67 33.86 26.89
CA LEU A 25 34.01 33.61 25.60
C LEU A 25 34.41 32.25 25.00
N LEU A 26 35.69 31.89 25.08
CA LEU A 26 36.17 30.56 24.67
C LEU A 26 35.68 29.46 25.62
N LYS A 27 35.48 29.79 26.91
CA LYS A 27 34.86 28.89 27.89
C LYS A 27 33.40 28.67 27.55
N LEU A 28 32.63 29.71 27.27
CA LEU A 28 31.22 29.64 26.84
C LEU A 28 31.07 28.83 25.55
N LEU A 29 31.94 29.03 24.56
CA LEU A 29 32.01 28.18 23.35
C LEU A 29 32.32 26.72 23.66
N LYS A 30 33.08 26.44 24.72
CA LYS A 30 33.32 25.08 25.22
C LYS A 30 32.17 24.56 26.09
N THR A 31 31.49 25.41 26.85
CA THR A 31 30.36 25.00 27.69
C THR A 31 29.14 24.68 26.82
N GLU A 32 28.92 25.38 25.71
CA GLU A 32 27.98 24.98 24.64
C GLU A 32 28.35 23.62 24.02
N GLN A 33 29.64 23.24 24.05
CA GLN A 33 30.13 21.92 23.63
C GLN A 33 29.93 20.83 24.71
N ILE A 34 29.75 21.21 25.98
CA ILE A 34 29.54 20.28 27.11
C ILE A 34 28.05 20.12 27.43
N SER A 35 27.21 21.07 27.02
CA SER A 35 25.74 20.98 27.05
C SER A 35 25.10 20.67 25.69
N SER A 36 25.89 20.31 24.67
CA SER A 36 25.33 19.63 23.50
C SER A 36 25.10 18.16 23.87
N PRO A 37 23.95 17.55 23.54
CA PRO A 37 23.78 16.10 23.63
C PRO A 37 24.76 15.45 22.65
N ALA A 38 25.98 15.22 23.12
CA ALA A 38 27.03 14.52 22.41
C ALA A 38 26.55 13.07 22.25
N ASP A 39 26.49 12.64 20.98
CA ASP A 39 26.00 11.36 20.46
C ASP A 39 24.50 11.24 20.11
N ILE A 40 23.81 12.33 19.74
CA ILE A 40 22.61 12.16 18.88
C ILE A 40 23.10 11.92 17.45
N ASP A 41 23.02 10.67 17.01
CA ASP A 41 23.32 10.28 15.64
C ASP A 41 22.41 11.04 14.66
N VAL A 42 22.98 11.50 13.54
CA VAL A 42 22.26 12.26 12.50
C VAL A 42 21.21 11.38 11.79
N ASP A 43 21.22 10.07 12.08
CA ASP A 43 20.40 9.03 11.47
C ASP A 43 19.13 8.65 12.27
N GLU A 44 18.84 9.31 13.41
CA GLU A 44 17.73 8.98 14.31
C GLU A 44 16.53 9.93 14.18
N PHE A 45 15.31 9.35 14.27
CA PHE A 45 14.07 10.11 14.09
C PHE A 45 13.10 9.90 15.25
N ALA A 46 12.53 10.98 15.75
CA ALA A 46 11.50 10.96 16.78
C ALA A 46 10.11 10.83 16.15
N ILE A 47 9.26 9.96 16.72
CA ILE A 47 7.82 9.97 16.50
C ILE A 47 7.23 10.97 17.49
N VAL A 48 6.81 12.13 16.99
CA VAL A 48 6.36 13.26 17.80
C VAL A 48 4.84 13.45 17.76
N GLY A 49 4.12 12.72 16.92
CA GLY A 49 2.66 12.73 16.91
C GLY A 49 2.11 11.51 16.20
N MET A 50 0.94 11.04 16.63
CA MET A 50 0.28 9.87 16.10
C MET A 50 -1.24 10.09 16.04
N SER A 51 -1.91 9.36 15.15
CA SER A 51 -3.36 9.28 15.10
C SER A 51 -3.78 8.03 14.35
N ALA A 52 -4.88 7.42 14.77
CA ALA A 52 -5.44 6.26 14.09
C ALA A 52 -6.96 6.19 14.27
N ARG A 53 -7.63 5.64 13.26
CA ARG A 53 -8.99 5.09 13.34
C ARG A 53 -8.92 3.62 12.96
N LEU A 54 -9.26 2.77 13.91
CA LEU A 54 -9.14 1.32 13.85
C LEU A 54 -10.47 0.70 14.31
N PRO A 55 -10.71 -0.60 14.05
CA PRO A 55 -11.92 -1.28 14.52
C PRO A 55 -12.09 -1.10 16.04
N GLU A 56 -13.29 -0.71 16.46
CA GLU A 56 -13.66 -0.39 17.85
C GLU A 56 -12.78 0.69 18.55
N ALA A 57 -12.00 1.47 17.80
CA ALA A 57 -11.15 2.52 18.33
C ALA A 57 -11.11 3.75 17.39
N ASN A 58 -11.76 4.83 17.81
CA ASN A 58 -11.81 6.09 17.06
C ASN A 58 -10.62 7.02 17.32
N ASP A 59 -9.80 6.68 18.32
CA ASP A 59 -8.59 7.41 18.74
C ASP A 59 -7.57 6.46 19.38
N LEU A 60 -6.37 6.98 19.66
CA LEU A 60 -5.26 6.21 20.23
C LEU A 60 -5.53 5.70 21.65
N GLU A 61 -6.34 6.43 22.41
CA GLU A 61 -6.61 6.10 23.81
C GLU A 61 -7.54 4.88 23.92
N GLN A 62 -8.60 4.87 23.09
CA GLN A 62 -9.45 3.70 22.89
C GLN A 62 -8.63 2.53 22.35
N PHE A 63 -7.77 2.76 21.36
CA PHE A 63 -6.92 1.70 20.82
C PHE A 63 -6.01 1.08 21.88
N TRP A 64 -5.33 1.91 22.69
CA TRP A 64 -4.48 1.43 23.78
C TRP A 64 -5.29 0.65 24.84
N THR A 65 -6.46 1.16 25.20
CA THR A 65 -7.37 0.48 26.14
C THR A 65 -7.79 -0.90 25.61
N ASN A 66 -8.14 -0.99 24.33
CA ASN A 66 -8.52 -2.25 23.67
C ASN A 66 -7.35 -3.24 23.65
N LEU A 67 -6.14 -2.78 23.29
CA LEU A 67 -4.93 -3.60 23.32
C LEU A 67 -4.65 -4.14 24.73
N ARG A 68 -4.66 -3.27 25.74
CA ARG A 68 -4.37 -3.63 27.14
C ARG A 68 -5.37 -4.66 27.69
N ASN A 69 -6.64 -4.53 27.33
CA ASN A 69 -7.71 -5.44 27.73
C ASN A 69 -7.76 -6.74 26.91
N GLY A 70 -6.99 -6.84 25.83
CA GLY A 70 -7.03 -7.98 24.93
C GLY A 70 -8.34 -8.09 24.15
N THR A 71 -8.89 -6.96 23.71
CA THR A 71 -10.12 -6.91 22.89
C THR A 71 -9.86 -7.50 21.49
N ASP A 72 -10.75 -8.40 21.06
CA ASP A 72 -10.89 -8.90 19.69
C ASP A 72 -11.97 -8.05 18.99
N SER A 73 -11.54 -7.23 18.05
CA SER A 73 -12.39 -6.27 17.33
C SER A 73 -12.86 -6.80 15.97
N ILE A 74 -12.81 -8.12 15.75
CA ILE A 74 -13.42 -8.75 14.58
C ILE A 74 -14.89 -9.03 14.84
N GLY A 75 -15.76 -8.52 13.97
CA GLY A 75 -17.20 -8.60 14.16
C GLY A 75 -18.01 -8.68 12.87
N ALA A 76 -19.32 -8.57 13.05
CA ALA A 76 -20.27 -8.45 11.95
C ALA A 76 -20.13 -7.09 11.25
N PHE A 77 -20.53 -7.03 9.99
CA PHE A 77 -20.54 -5.78 9.24
C PHE A 77 -21.46 -4.73 9.88
N PRO A 78 -21.02 -3.45 10.02
CA PRO A 78 -21.80 -2.41 10.68
C PRO A 78 -23.16 -2.15 10.03
N GLU A 79 -24.23 -2.20 10.83
CA GLU A 79 -25.60 -1.96 10.38
C GLU A 79 -25.75 -0.61 9.67
N ALA A 80 -25.08 0.42 10.20
CA ALA A 80 -25.10 1.78 9.69
C ALA A 80 -24.61 1.92 8.24
N ARG A 81 -23.85 0.95 7.71
CA ARG A 81 -23.30 0.95 6.36
C ARG A 81 -24.02 0.00 5.40
N ARG A 82 -24.93 -0.86 5.89
CA ARG A 82 -25.61 -1.88 5.06
C ARG A 82 -26.32 -1.28 3.86
N GLN A 83 -27.09 -0.21 4.08
CA GLN A 83 -27.85 0.42 3.02
C GLN A 83 -26.95 0.98 1.91
N ASP A 84 -25.78 1.52 2.26
CA ASP A 84 -24.81 2.03 1.29
C ASP A 84 -24.22 0.88 0.46
N VAL A 85 -23.90 -0.26 1.08
CA VAL A 85 -23.33 -1.43 0.37
C VAL A 85 -24.37 -2.14 -0.50
N GLU A 86 -25.59 -2.36 0.00
CA GLU A 86 -26.69 -2.97 -0.79
C GLU A 86 -27.00 -2.14 -2.03
N TRP A 87 -26.84 -0.83 -1.93
CA TRP A 87 -26.94 0.05 -3.07
C TRP A 87 -25.75 -0.10 -4.02
N LEU A 88 -24.51 -0.02 -3.53
CA LEU A 88 -23.31 -0.19 -4.36
C LEU A 88 -23.29 -1.52 -5.11
N LYS A 89 -23.80 -2.58 -4.47
CA LYS A 89 -23.98 -3.92 -5.04
C LYS A 89 -24.79 -3.91 -6.34
N GLN A 90 -25.72 -2.97 -6.53
CA GLN A 90 -26.52 -2.84 -7.75
C GLN A 90 -25.67 -2.57 -9.00
N PHE A 91 -24.48 -1.99 -8.85
CA PHE A 91 -23.53 -1.71 -9.93
C PHE A 91 -22.47 -2.80 -10.09
N THR A 92 -22.67 -3.97 -9.48
CA THR A 92 -21.74 -5.08 -9.56
C THR A 92 -22.41 -6.29 -10.22
N TYR A 93 -21.59 -7.27 -10.61
CA TYR A 93 -22.09 -8.56 -11.08
C TYR A 93 -22.88 -9.33 -10.01
N MET A 94 -22.88 -8.87 -8.75
CA MET A 94 -23.57 -9.50 -7.62
C MET A 94 -24.98 -8.97 -7.33
N LYS A 95 -25.53 -8.06 -8.14
CA LYS A 95 -26.80 -7.37 -7.87
C LYS A 95 -27.97 -8.30 -7.50
N ASP A 96 -28.09 -9.43 -8.20
CA ASP A 96 -29.18 -10.41 -8.04
C ASP A 96 -28.81 -11.58 -7.12
N MET A 97 -27.60 -11.59 -6.57
CA MET A 97 -27.12 -12.65 -5.69
C MET A 97 -27.47 -12.36 -4.24
N ASP A 98 -27.91 -13.39 -3.52
CA ASP A 98 -28.03 -13.34 -2.06
C ASP A 98 -26.66 -13.63 -1.45
N VAL A 99 -25.92 -12.56 -1.14
CA VAL A 99 -24.54 -12.62 -0.62
C VAL A 99 -24.49 -11.99 0.77
N SER A 100 -23.87 -12.70 1.71
CA SER A 100 -23.63 -12.19 3.06
C SER A 100 -22.43 -11.25 3.12
N PHE A 101 -22.31 -10.50 4.22
CA PHE A 101 -21.11 -9.72 4.51
C PHE A 101 -20.04 -10.59 5.16
N THR A 102 -18.78 -10.37 4.78
CA THR A 102 -17.63 -11.06 5.40
C THR A 102 -17.39 -10.55 6.82
N PRO A 103 -17.27 -11.40 7.86
CA PRO A 103 -16.81 -10.96 9.17
C PRO A 103 -15.37 -10.44 9.12
N ALA A 104 -15.11 -9.26 9.69
CA ALA A 104 -13.83 -8.57 9.64
C ALA A 104 -13.78 -7.43 10.69
N GLY A 105 -12.63 -6.77 10.80
CA GLY A 105 -12.49 -5.54 11.56
C GLY A 105 -12.99 -4.35 10.74
N TYR A 106 -14.07 -3.69 11.16
CA TYR A 106 -14.67 -2.59 10.41
C TYR A 106 -14.60 -1.27 11.17
N LEU A 107 -14.47 -0.17 10.42
CA LEU A 107 -14.82 1.14 10.94
C LEU A 107 -16.35 1.29 10.92
N ASP A 108 -16.91 1.81 12.01
CA ASP A 108 -18.36 1.98 12.18
C ASP A 108 -18.99 2.85 11.07
N ARG A 109 -18.30 3.93 10.71
CA ARG A 109 -18.73 4.92 9.71
C ARG A 109 -17.55 5.34 8.86
N ILE A 110 -17.74 5.30 7.54
CA ILE A 110 -16.76 5.79 6.55
C ILE A 110 -17.32 6.94 5.69
N ASP A 111 -18.55 7.35 5.98
CA ASP A 111 -19.29 8.37 5.27
C ASP A 111 -19.33 9.71 6.02
N HIS A 112 -18.69 9.83 7.18
CA HIS A 112 -18.63 11.08 7.94
C HIS A 112 -17.36 11.86 7.63
N PHE A 113 -17.49 13.17 7.45
CA PHE A 113 -16.37 14.09 7.22
C PHE A 113 -16.71 15.55 7.53
N ASP A 114 -15.81 16.28 8.20
CA ASP A 114 -15.96 17.72 8.45
C ASP A 114 -15.44 18.58 7.28
N TYR A 115 -16.18 18.57 6.16
CA TYR A 115 -15.79 19.30 4.96
C TYR A 115 -15.63 20.81 5.18
N LYS A 116 -16.41 21.40 6.10
CA LYS A 116 -16.35 22.85 6.40
C LYS A 116 -15.03 23.19 7.06
N PHE A 117 -14.51 22.29 7.90
CA PHE A 117 -13.20 22.47 8.50
C PHE A 117 -12.10 22.59 7.42
N PHE A 118 -12.15 21.75 6.39
CA PHE A 118 -11.14 21.75 5.33
C PHE A 118 -11.44 22.72 4.18
N GLY A 119 -12.51 23.53 4.27
CA GLY A 119 -12.86 24.50 3.22
C GLY A 119 -13.37 23.84 1.93
N ILE A 120 -13.87 22.62 2.02
CA ILE A 120 -14.37 21.81 0.91
C ILE A 120 -15.88 22.03 0.77
N SER A 121 -16.42 22.08 -0.45
CA SER A 121 -17.87 22.23 -0.63
C SER A 121 -18.61 20.93 -0.26
N PRO A 122 -19.88 20.98 0.19
CA PRO A 122 -20.64 19.76 0.50
C PRO A 122 -20.70 18.78 -0.67
N LYS A 123 -20.85 19.29 -1.89
CA LYS A 123 -20.94 18.50 -3.13
C LYS A 123 -19.60 17.84 -3.48
N GLU A 124 -18.51 18.59 -3.41
CA GLU A 124 -17.17 18.02 -3.58
C GLU A 124 -16.91 16.92 -2.53
N ALA A 125 -17.25 17.17 -1.25
CA ALA A 125 -17.08 16.21 -0.18
C ALA A 125 -17.87 14.91 -0.39
N SER A 126 -19.09 14.97 -0.95
CA SER A 126 -19.84 13.75 -1.31
C SER A 126 -19.19 12.94 -2.43
N LEU A 127 -18.45 13.60 -3.33
CA LEU A 127 -17.77 12.97 -4.47
C LEU A 127 -16.36 12.48 -4.15
N MET A 128 -15.80 12.88 -3.01
CA MET A 128 -14.48 12.43 -2.57
C MET A 128 -14.49 11.00 -2.05
N ASP A 129 -13.47 10.23 -2.44
CA ASP A 129 -13.22 8.89 -1.90
C ASP A 129 -13.12 8.96 -0.36
N PRO A 130 -13.85 8.11 0.39
CA PRO A 130 -13.73 8.02 1.85
C PRO A 130 -12.30 7.82 2.36
N ASN A 131 -11.43 7.16 1.60
CA ASN A 131 -10.01 7.01 1.93
C ASN A 131 -9.32 8.39 2.07
N GLN A 132 -9.60 9.32 1.14
CA GLN A 132 -9.07 10.69 1.22
C GLN A 132 -9.61 11.43 2.45
N ARG A 133 -10.94 11.38 2.64
CA ARG A 133 -11.62 12.14 3.70
C ARG A 133 -11.16 11.76 5.10
N ILE A 134 -11.15 10.46 5.38
CA ILE A 134 -10.75 9.97 6.71
C ILE A 134 -9.26 10.23 6.93
N PHE A 135 -8.42 10.07 5.90
CA PHE A 135 -7.00 10.35 6.04
C PHE A 135 -6.71 11.83 6.33
N LEU A 136 -7.46 12.78 5.76
CA LEU A 136 -7.32 14.20 6.09
C LEU A 136 -7.52 14.46 7.59
N GLU A 137 -8.56 13.88 8.18
CA GLU A 137 -8.85 14.03 9.62
C GLU A 137 -7.77 13.35 10.48
N VAL A 138 -7.39 12.12 10.13
CA VAL A 138 -6.37 11.35 10.88
C VAL A 138 -5.02 12.06 10.83
N ALA A 139 -4.61 12.53 9.66
CA ALA A 139 -3.37 13.27 9.50
C ALA A 139 -3.36 14.61 10.23
N TRP A 140 -4.46 15.37 10.16
CA TRP A 140 -4.60 16.61 10.93
C TRP A 140 -4.45 16.34 12.43
N ASN A 141 -5.11 15.29 12.93
CA ASN A 141 -5.00 14.89 14.33
C ASN A 141 -3.58 14.48 14.71
N ALA A 142 -2.82 13.79 13.85
CA ALA A 142 -1.41 13.48 14.13
C ALA A 142 -0.54 14.75 14.23
N LEU A 143 -0.86 15.81 13.48
CA LEU A 143 -0.19 17.10 13.58
C LEU A 143 -0.57 17.84 14.87
N GLU A 144 -1.85 17.85 15.26
CA GLU A 144 -2.28 18.44 16.52
C GLU A 144 -1.76 17.68 17.75
N ASP A 145 -1.69 16.35 17.67
CA ASP A 145 -1.09 15.49 18.70
C ASP A 145 0.40 15.82 18.90
N ALA A 146 1.11 16.19 17.83
CA ALA A 146 2.48 16.72 17.91
C ALA A 146 2.58 18.19 18.35
N GLY A 147 1.45 18.88 18.53
CA GLY A 147 1.40 20.31 18.81
C GLY A 147 1.87 21.18 17.64
N TYR A 148 1.59 20.75 16.41
CA TYR A 148 1.84 21.45 15.14
C TYR A 148 0.54 21.86 14.43
N GLY A 149 -0.55 22.01 15.18
CA GLY A 149 -1.83 22.48 14.66
C GLY A 149 -1.78 23.92 14.11
N GLY A 150 -2.85 24.30 13.41
CA GLY A 150 -3.00 25.68 12.92
C GLY A 150 -2.03 26.02 11.78
N LYS A 151 -1.27 27.12 11.94
CA LYS A 151 -0.44 27.70 10.87
C LYS A 151 1.05 27.30 10.94
N GLN A 152 1.47 26.54 11.97
CA GLN A 152 2.90 26.36 12.29
C GLN A 152 3.72 25.69 11.17
N ILE A 153 3.14 24.73 10.47
CA ILE A 153 3.84 23.97 9.42
C ILE A 153 3.62 24.52 8.01
N ILE A 154 2.86 25.60 7.87
CA ILE A 154 2.51 26.14 6.56
C ILE A 154 3.79 26.60 5.83
N GLY A 155 3.94 26.20 4.57
CA GLY A 155 5.12 26.52 3.75
C GLY A 155 6.38 25.70 4.08
N SER A 156 6.34 24.83 5.10
CA SER A 156 7.49 24.01 5.50
C SER A 156 7.82 22.90 4.50
N ARG A 157 9.04 22.38 4.56
CA ARG A 157 9.46 21.22 3.75
C ARG A 157 9.03 19.90 4.39
N THR A 158 7.74 19.79 4.71
CA THR A 158 7.15 18.56 5.27
C THR A 158 6.84 17.58 4.14
N GLY A 159 7.45 16.38 4.20
CA GLY A 159 7.18 15.30 3.24
C GLY A 159 6.00 14.42 3.64
N LEU A 160 5.33 13.81 2.66
CA LEU A 160 4.19 12.91 2.84
C LEU A 160 4.41 11.57 2.15
N TYR A 161 4.30 10.50 2.92
CA TYR A 161 4.56 9.14 2.48
C TYR A 161 3.40 8.26 2.95
N ILE A 162 2.55 7.82 2.02
CA ILE A 162 1.32 7.11 2.39
C ILE A 162 1.30 5.72 1.78
N GLY A 163 1.20 4.70 2.62
CA GLY A 163 0.87 3.35 2.19
C GLY A 163 -0.60 3.23 1.80
N TYR A 164 -0.86 2.88 0.55
CA TYR A 164 -2.21 2.63 0.05
C TYR A 164 -2.18 1.59 -1.07
N SER A 165 -2.86 0.48 -0.87
CA SER A 165 -3.09 -0.59 -1.85
C SER A 165 -4.60 -0.70 -2.08
N GLY A 166 -5.11 -0.05 -3.13
CA GLY A 166 -6.54 0.02 -3.36
C GLY A 166 -6.90 0.44 -4.77
N TRP A 167 -7.96 -0.18 -5.29
CA TRP A 167 -8.58 0.20 -6.55
C TRP A 167 -9.44 1.45 -6.33
N PRO A 168 -9.51 2.41 -7.29
CA PRO A 168 -10.33 3.63 -7.17
C PRO A 168 -11.83 3.33 -7.35
N MET A 169 -12.37 2.44 -6.52
CA MET A 169 -13.73 1.91 -6.59
C MET A 169 -14.77 3.00 -6.42
N TYR A 170 -14.55 3.97 -5.53
CA TYR A 170 -15.51 5.05 -5.29
C TYR A 170 -15.71 5.89 -6.56
N GLY A 171 -14.62 6.22 -7.28
CA GLY A 171 -14.67 6.95 -8.55
C GLY A 171 -15.45 6.20 -9.63
N ASN A 172 -15.33 4.87 -9.68
CA ASN A 172 -16.15 4.05 -10.57
C ASN A 172 -17.64 4.15 -10.22
N PHE A 173 -18.02 4.20 -8.94
CA PHE A 173 -19.44 4.37 -8.59
C PHE A 173 -19.95 5.78 -8.91
N VAL A 174 -19.12 6.81 -8.71
CA VAL A 174 -19.48 8.18 -9.09
C VAL A 174 -19.88 8.25 -10.57
N SER A 175 -19.08 7.63 -11.46
CA SER A 175 -19.34 7.68 -12.90
C SER A 175 -20.65 7.01 -13.33
N HIS A 176 -21.22 6.13 -12.51
CA HIS A 176 -22.51 5.48 -12.79
C HIS A 176 -23.73 6.29 -12.32
N VAL A 177 -23.55 7.29 -11.45
CA VAL A 177 -24.65 7.93 -10.70
C VAL A 177 -24.79 9.41 -11.01
N GLU A 178 -23.66 10.10 -11.24
CA GLU A 178 -23.62 11.55 -11.43
C GLU A 178 -22.73 11.92 -12.64
N SER A 179 -23.19 11.63 -13.86
CA SER A 179 -22.43 11.87 -15.10
C SER A 179 -22.08 13.35 -15.32
N ASP A 180 -22.94 14.26 -14.88
CA ASP A 180 -22.77 15.71 -15.09
C ASP A 180 -21.75 16.33 -14.12
N ASP A 181 -21.42 15.64 -13.03
CA ASP A 181 -20.47 16.08 -12.00
C ASP A 181 -19.10 15.39 -12.11
N PHE A 182 -18.87 14.66 -13.22
CA PHE A 182 -17.65 13.87 -13.44
C PHE A 182 -16.38 14.71 -13.24
N GLU A 183 -16.30 15.90 -13.84
CA GLU A 183 -15.13 16.80 -13.73
C GLU A 183 -14.80 17.16 -12.27
N MET A 184 -15.82 17.39 -11.43
CA MET A 184 -15.64 17.72 -10.01
C MET A 184 -15.17 16.51 -9.19
N SER A 185 -15.56 15.30 -9.61
CA SER A 185 -15.21 14.06 -8.91
C SER A 185 -13.77 13.61 -9.13
N VAL A 186 -13.14 14.01 -10.24
CA VAL A 186 -11.80 13.56 -10.64
C VAL A 186 -10.80 13.81 -9.51
N ALA A 187 -10.77 15.04 -8.97
CA ALA A 187 -9.86 15.40 -7.89
C ALA A 187 -10.11 14.58 -6.60
N GLY A 188 -11.37 14.19 -6.37
CA GLY A 188 -11.77 13.38 -5.21
C GLY A 188 -11.40 11.91 -5.31
N ASN A 189 -11.00 11.40 -6.48
CA ASN A 189 -10.87 9.95 -6.73
C ASN A 189 -9.53 9.52 -7.38
N ILE A 190 -8.69 10.46 -7.82
CA ILE A 190 -7.32 10.12 -8.24
C ILE A 190 -6.48 9.69 -7.03
N THR A 191 -5.88 8.51 -7.09
CA THR A 191 -5.05 7.93 -6.02
C THR A 191 -3.92 8.88 -5.56
N ALA A 192 -3.23 9.55 -6.48
CA ALA A 192 -2.15 10.49 -6.15
C ALA A 192 -2.62 11.70 -5.30
N ILE A 193 -3.90 12.05 -5.34
CA ILE A 193 -4.45 13.16 -4.55
C ILE A 193 -4.62 12.79 -3.08
N ILE A 194 -4.72 11.50 -2.74
CA ILE A 194 -4.68 11.04 -1.34
C ILE A 194 -3.45 11.62 -0.62
N ALA A 195 -2.27 11.56 -1.25
CA ALA A 195 -1.04 12.16 -0.72
C ALA A 195 -1.00 13.68 -0.91
N SER A 196 -1.56 14.20 -2.00
CA SER A 196 -1.38 15.60 -2.38
C SER A 196 -2.37 16.59 -1.75
N ARG A 197 -3.46 16.12 -1.12
CA ARG A 197 -4.50 17.02 -0.59
C ARG A 197 -4.06 17.76 0.68
N ILE A 198 -3.31 17.13 1.59
CA ILE A 198 -2.77 17.80 2.78
C ILE A 198 -1.73 18.86 2.41
N PRO A 199 -0.72 18.57 1.55
CA PRO A 199 0.23 19.58 1.09
C PRO A 199 -0.45 20.75 0.40
N HIS A 200 -1.52 20.48 -0.35
CA HIS A 200 -2.32 21.54 -0.95
C HIS A 200 -3.00 22.43 0.10
N LEU A 201 -3.64 21.84 1.12
CA LEU A 201 -4.36 22.58 2.16
C LEU A 201 -3.44 23.36 3.10
N LEU A 202 -2.24 22.85 3.37
CA LEU A 202 -1.28 23.41 4.32
C LEU A 202 -0.07 24.05 3.65
N ASP A 203 -0.07 24.20 2.33
CA ASP A 203 1.05 24.72 1.53
C ASP A 203 2.39 24.01 1.80
N LEU A 204 2.38 22.68 2.03
CA LEU A 204 3.60 21.92 2.34
C LEU A 204 4.43 21.68 1.08
N LYS A 205 5.76 21.74 1.24
CA LYS A 205 6.72 21.77 0.12
C LYS A 205 7.65 20.55 0.03
N GLY A 206 7.44 19.54 0.86
CA GLY A 206 8.21 18.29 0.80
C GLY A 206 7.70 17.32 -0.27
N PRO A 207 8.41 16.20 -0.51
CA PRO A 207 7.95 15.13 -1.41
C PRO A 207 6.59 14.59 -0.97
N SER A 208 5.74 14.18 -1.90
CA SER A 208 4.40 13.67 -1.62
C SER A 208 4.11 12.46 -2.51
N LEU A 209 3.99 11.26 -1.91
CA LEU A 209 3.90 10.02 -2.67
C LEU A 209 3.02 8.94 -2.03
N ILE A 210 2.44 8.14 -2.90
CA ILE A 210 1.75 6.89 -2.56
C ILE A 210 2.74 5.73 -2.72
N VAL A 211 2.76 4.84 -1.74
CA VAL A 211 3.54 3.60 -1.75
C VAL A 211 2.56 2.42 -1.81
N ASP A 212 2.71 1.59 -2.84
CA ASP A 212 2.03 0.31 -2.94
C ASP A 212 3.06 -0.82 -3.05
N THR A 213 3.24 -1.50 -1.93
CA THR A 213 4.02 -2.74 -1.79
C THR A 213 3.17 -3.75 -1.04
N ALA A 214 1.87 -3.75 -1.35
CA ALA A 214 0.84 -4.54 -0.66
C ALA A 214 0.86 -4.32 0.87
N CYS A 215 0.88 -5.40 1.65
CA CYS A 215 0.81 -5.37 3.11
C CYS A 215 1.99 -4.67 3.81
N SER A 216 3.11 -4.46 3.10
CA SER A 216 4.28 -3.74 3.62
C SER A 216 4.23 -2.21 3.39
N SER A 217 3.25 -1.72 2.64
CA SER A 217 3.18 -0.34 2.12
C SER A 217 3.45 0.76 3.15
N SER A 218 2.75 0.78 4.28
CA SER A 218 2.94 1.82 5.29
C SER A 218 4.28 1.75 6.01
N LEU A 219 4.87 0.56 6.16
CA LEU A 219 6.20 0.43 6.77
C LEU A 219 7.31 0.82 5.79
N VAL A 220 7.14 0.49 4.50
CA VAL A 220 8.02 0.99 3.42
C VAL A 220 7.89 2.51 3.29
N ALA A 221 6.69 3.07 3.40
CA ALA A 221 6.47 4.52 3.44
C ALA A 221 7.24 5.19 4.59
N LEU A 222 7.24 4.58 5.78
CA LEU A 222 8.06 5.04 6.90
C LEU A 222 9.56 4.97 6.60
N HIS A 223 10.02 3.88 5.99
CA HIS A 223 11.41 3.75 5.57
C HIS A 223 11.82 4.86 4.58
N LEU A 224 11.00 5.11 3.56
CA LEU A 224 11.25 6.18 2.56
C LEU A 224 11.26 7.57 3.20
N ALA A 225 10.35 7.84 4.15
CA ALA A 225 10.34 9.08 4.91
C ALA A 225 11.65 9.26 5.71
N CYS A 226 12.14 8.20 6.34
CA CYS A 226 13.43 8.21 7.04
C CYS A 226 14.59 8.49 6.08
N GLN A 227 14.60 7.91 4.88
CA GLN A 227 15.64 8.18 3.88
C GLN A 227 15.59 9.63 3.39
N ALA A 228 14.40 10.17 3.12
CA ALA A 228 14.24 11.55 2.68
C ALA A 228 14.69 12.56 3.75
N LEU A 229 14.43 12.28 5.03
CA LEU A 229 14.93 13.11 6.14
C LEU A 229 16.46 13.05 6.25
N ARG A 230 17.06 11.85 6.16
CA ARG A 230 18.52 11.64 6.10
C ARG A 230 19.16 12.42 4.95
N ASN A 231 18.54 12.37 3.77
CA ASN A 231 18.99 13.06 2.57
C ASN A 231 18.64 14.55 2.55
N ASN A 232 17.97 15.05 3.60
CA ASN A 232 17.50 16.43 3.69
C ASN A 232 16.63 16.85 2.49
N GLU A 233 15.83 15.93 1.94
CA GLU A 233 14.78 16.17 0.93
C GLU A 233 13.53 16.78 1.57
N CYS A 234 13.29 16.46 2.84
CA CYS A 234 12.35 17.11 3.73
C CYS A 234 12.99 17.35 5.11
N GLU A 235 12.37 18.18 5.94
CA GLU A 235 12.85 18.50 7.30
C GLU A 235 12.04 17.85 8.42
N GLN A 236 10.90 17.28 8.05
CA GLN A 236 9.94 16.53 8.85
C GLN A 236 9.03 15.77 7.88
N ALA A 237 8.33 14.74 8.35
CA ALA A 237 7.48 13.95 7.49
C ALA A 237 6.22 13.47 8.21
N LEU A 238 5.11 13.46 7.47
CA LEU A 238 3.89 12.77 7.84
C LEU A 238 3.84 11.45 7.07
N VAL A 239 3.71 10.34 7.80
CA VAL A 239 3.65 9.00 7.23
C VAL A 239 2.29 8.40 7.52
N GLY A 240 1.63 7.86 6.49
CA GLY A 240 0.27 7.37 6.57
C GLY A 240 0.09 5.94 6.08
N GLY A 241 -1.01 5.31 6.47
CA GLY A 241 -1.44 4.00 5.98
C GLY A 241 -2.96 3.93 5.94
N ILE A 242 -3.53 3.50 4.82
CA ILE A 242 -4.97 3.55 4.58
C ILE A 242 -5.47 2.22 4.00
N ARG A 243 -6.52 1.64 4.58
CA ARG A 243 -7.33 0.59 3.97
C ARG A 243 -8.79 0.71 4.39
N LEU A 244 -9.70 0.91 3.44
CA LEU A 244 -11.14 0.80 3.64
C LEU A 244 -11.72 -0.24 2.67
N ASN A 245 -12.84 -0.87 3.05
CA ASN A 245 -13.57 -1.80 2.21
C ASN A 245 -14.97 -1.25 1.87
N LEU A 246 -15.15 -0.80 0.63
CA LEU A 246 -16.42 -0.22 0.18
C LEU A 246 -17.48 -1.28 -0.15
N LEU A 247 -17.05 -2.51 -0.48
CA LEU A 247 -17.91 -3.63 -0.86
C LEU A 247 -17.49 -4.93 -0.15
N PRO A 248 -17.76 -5.06 1.17
CA PRO A 248 -17.39 -6.23 1.96
C PRO A 248 -18.36 -7.42 1.79
N LEU A 249 -18.73 -7.73 0.55
CA LEU A 249 -19.58 -8.87 0.21
C LEU A 249 -18.72 -10.14 0.14
N ASP A 250 -19.18 -11.23 0.75
CA ASP A 250 -18.48 -12.51 0.70
C ASP A 250 -18.37 -12.99 -0.75
N GLY A 251 -17.18 -13.46 -1.12
CA GLY A 251 -16.87 -13.88 -2.48
C GLY A 251 -16.62 -12.76 -3.48
N PHE A 252 -16.77 -11.48 -3.11
CA PHE A 252 -16.53 -10.37 -4.05
C PHE A 252 -15.06 -10.26 -4.44
N ILE A 253 -14.17 -10.29 -3.45
CA ILE A 253 -12.71 -10.39 -3.62
C ILE A 253 -12.22 -11.42 -2.60
N LYS A 254 -11.49 -12.45 -3.07
CA LYS A 254 -10.79 -13.42 -2.22
C LYS A 254 -9.31 -13.42 -2.55
N TYR A 255 -8.48 -13.20 -1.55
CA TYR A 255 -7.02 -13.19 -1.67
C TYR A 255 -6.42 -14.59 -1.44
N GLY A 256 -7.19 -15.54 -0.89
CA GLY A 256 -6.73 -16.90 -0.60
C GLY A 256 -5.90 -16.99 0.68
N ILE A 257 -5.92 -15.95 1.51
CA ILE A 257 -5.19 -15.86 2.79
C ILE A 257 -6.14 -15.75 3.98
N GLU A 258 -7.45 -15.73 3.74
CA GLU A 258 -8.49 -15.56 4.76
C GLU A 258 -8.63 -16.83 5.63
N SER A 259 -8.68 -16.66 6.94
CA SER A 259 -8.96 -17.73 7.90
C SER A 259 -10.43 -18.17 7.85
N GLY A 260 -10.73 -19.43 8.18
CA GLY A 260 -12.10 -19.95 8.16
C GLY A 260 -13.07 -19.30 9.17
N ASP A 261 -12.56 -18.73 10.25
CA ASP A 261 -13.32 -18.06 11.32
C ASP A 261 -13.03 -16.56 11.44
N SER A 262 -12.44 -15.96 10.39
CA SER A 262 -12.04 -14.55 10.34
C SER A 262 -11.18 -14.09 11.52
N ARG A 263 -10.20 -14.88 11.96
CA ARG A 263 -9.25 -14.49 13.01
C ARG A 263 -7.82 -14.78 12.59
N ALA A 264 -6.92 -13.84 12.88
CA ALA A 264 -5.49 -14.09 12.78
C ALA A 264 -5.01 -14.82 14.04
N LYS A 265 -4.92 -16.16 13.97
CA LYS A 265 -4.44 -17.02 15.08
C LYS A 265 -2.92 -17.10 15.08
N THR A 266 -2.27 -15.93 15.14
CA THR A 266 -0.84 -15.79 14.94
C THR A 266 -0.05 -16.67 15.91
N PHE A 267 0.83 -17.50 15.36
CA PHE A 267 1.71 -18.46 16.05
C PHE A 267 1.02 -19.66 16.72
N ASP A 268 -0.30 -19.79 16.60
CA ASP A 268 -1.05 -20.95 17.11
C ASP A 268 -0.93 -22.15 16.15
N ASP A 269 -1.10 -23.36 16.68
CA ASP A 269 -1.14 -24.61 15.90
C ASP A 269 -2.35 -24.68 14.94
N HIS A 270 -3.42 -23.93 15.23
CA HIS A 270 -4.62 -23.82 14.41
C HIS A 270 -4.61 -22.61 13.46
N ALA A 271 -3.46 -21.95 13.29
CA ALA A 271 -3.25 -20.91 12.29
C ALA A 271 -3.63 -21.41 10.89
N ASP A 272 -4.66 -20.81 10.28
CA ASP A 272 -5.25 -21.20 9.00
C ASP A 272 -5.40 -20.03 8.00
N GLY A 273 -5.03 -18.82 8.39
CA GLY A 273 -5.18 -17.61 7.61
C GLY A 273 -5.30 -16.36 8.49
N THR A 274 -5.72 -15.25 7.90
CA THR A 274 -5.92 -13.97 8.59
C THR A 274 -7.38 -13.50 8.53
N ALA A 275 -7.76 -12.66 9.50
CA ALA A 275 -8.92 -11.79 9.37
C ALA A 275 -8.59 -10.60 8.44
N LEU A 276 -9.55 -10.14 7.65
CA LEU A 276 -9.46 -8.86 6.94
C LEU A 276 -9.86 -7.71 7.86
N SER A 277 -9.42 -6.49 7.54
CA SER A 277 -9.75 -5.32 8.35
C SER A 277 -9.62 -3.99 7.60
N GLU A 278 -10.26 -2.97 8.15
CA GLU A 278 -10.17 -1.57 7.76
C GLU A 278 -9.39 -0.75 8.80
N GLY A 279 -8.81 0.36 8.37
CA GLY A 279 -8.16 1.29 9.26
C GLY A 279 -7.36 2.36 8.55
N VAL A 280 -7.17 3.47 9.26
CA VAL A 280 -6.42 4.62 8.79
C VAL A 280 -5.47 5.05 9.89
N THR A 281 -4.20 5.21 9.56
CA THR A 281 -3.12 5.52 10.50
C THR A 281 -2.28 6.67 9.98
N ALA A 282 -1.77 7.52 10.88
CA ALA A 282 -0.78 8.54 10.57
C ALA A 282 0.18 8.74 11.75
N ILE A 283 1.45 8.98 11.42
CA ILE A 283 2.47 9.43 12.37
C ILE A 283 3.22 10.62 11.81
N PHE A 284 3.65 11.52 12.70
CA PHE A 284 4.48 12.67 12.37
C PHE A 284 5.88 12.48 12.95
N ILE A 285 6.89 12.57 12.09
CA ILE A 285 8.29 12.28 12.44
C ILE A 285 9.22 13.43 12.10
N LYS A 286 10.26 13.57 12.93
CA LYS A 286 11.28 14.63 12.82
C LYS A 286 12.66 14.05 13.15
N PRO A 287 13.76 14.64 12.66
CA PRO A 287 15.09 14.33 13.20
C PRO A 287 15.09 14.48 14.73
N LEU A 288 15.62 13.51 15.47
CA LEU A 288 15.56 13.49 16.93
C LEU A 288 16.14 14.77 17.55
N SER A 289 17.27 15.24 17.01
CA SER A 289 17.90 16.50 17.43
C SER A 289 17.01 17.73 17.22
N LYS A 290 16.22 17.75 16.15
CA LYS A 290 15.23 18.80 15.87
C LYS A 290 14.03 18.66 16.82
N ALA A 291 13.57 17.45 17.10
CA ALA A 291 12.46 17.22 18.02
C ALA A 291 12.78 17.72 19.45
N ILE A 292 13.96 17.36 19.97
CA ILE A 292 14.42 17.82 21.28
C ILE A 292 14.57 19.34 21.32
N ARG A 293 15.18 19.94 20.29
CA ARG A 293 15.36 21.40 20.21
C ARG A 293 14.03 22.14 20.15
N ASP A 294 13.06 21.61 19.42
CA ASP A 294 11.75 22.24 19.22
C ASP A 294 10.78 21.92 20.39
N GLY A 295 11.27 21.24 21.43
CA GLY A 295 10.53 20.92 22.66
C GLY A 295 9.38 19.94 22.43
N ASP A 296 9.50 19.04 21.46
CA ASP A 296 8.44 18.06 21.16
C ASP A 296 8.35 16.98 22.24
N ASP A 297 7.13 16.53 22.52
CA ASP A 297 6.90 15.28 23.23
C ASP A 297 7.13 14.10 22.27
N ILE A 298 7.79 13.05 22.75
CA ILE A 298 8.29 11.96 21.90
C ILE A 298 7.70 10.65 22.39
N TYR A 299 6.96 9.94 21.53
CA TYR A 299 6.46 8.60 21.83
C TYR A 299 7.58 7.56 21.80
N ALA A 300 8.40 7.58 20.73
CA ALA A 300 9.48 6.64 20.49
C ALA A 300 10.50 7.21 19.49
N VAL A 301 11.68 6.60 19.46
CA VAL A 301 12.75 6.92 18.49
C VAL A 301 12.90 5.78 17.50
N ILE A 302 12.86 6.10 16.20
CA ILE A 302 13.22 5.21 15.10
C ILE A 302 14.73 5.22 14.97
N LYS A 303 15.37 4.11 15.36
CA LYS A 303 16.83 3.96 15.32
C LYS A 303 17.33 3.54 13.95
N GLY A 304 16.60 2.66 13.26
CA GLY A 304 17.00 2.13 11.97
C GLY A 304 15.87 1.42 11.25
N SER A 305 16.00 1.32 9.93
CA SER A 305 15.05 0.60 9.08
C SER A 305 15.74 0.05 7.85
N ALA A 306 15.17 -0.99 7.25
CA ALA A 306 15.64 -1.57 6.00
C ALA A 306 14.50 -2.19 5.20
N THR A 307 14.68 -2.27 3.88
CA THR A 307 13.79 -2.99 2.95
C THR A 307 14.59 -3.93 2.05
N ASN A 308 13.98 -5.01 1.57
CA ASN A 308 14.47 -5.83 0.45
C ASN A 308 13.28 -6.52 -0.25
N GLN A 309 13.59 -7.52 -1.06
CA GLN A 309 12.64 -8.34 -1.79
C GLN A 309 12.99 -9.82 -1.56
N ASP A 310 11.97 -10.68 -1.48
CA ASP A 310 12.10 -12.12 -1.26
C ASP A 310 12.91 -12.85 -2.34
N GLY A 311 13.04 -12.23 -3.51
CA GLY A 311 13.69 -12.75 -4.70
C GLY A 311 12.90 -13.90 -5.31
N ASN A 312 13.64 -14.84 -5.90
CA ASN A 312 13.06 -16.09 -6.38
C ASN A 312 12.71 -17.00 -5.18
N SER A 313 11.42 -17.18 -4.92
CA SER A 313 10.89 -18.13 -3.95
C SER A 313 10.01 -19.18 -4.65
N ILE A 314 9.32 -20.06 -3.90
CA ILE A 314 8.53 -21.16 -4.49
C ILE A 314 7.42 -20.64 -5.43
N ASN A 315 6.86 -19.46 -5.13
CA ASN A 315 5.96 -18.69 -5.98
C ASN A 315 5.99 -17.22 -5.54
N ILE A 316 5.45 -16.30 -6.34
CA ILE A 316 5.54 -14.85 -6.08
C ILE A 316 5.02 -14.41 -4.71
N THR A 317 4.12 -15.19 -4.09
CA THR A 317 3.49 -14.87 -2.80
C THR A 317 4.07 -15.66 -1.61
N ALA A 318 4.99 -16.60 -1.86
CA ALA A 318 5.61 -17.40 -0.82
C ALA A 318 6.74 -16.62 -0.14
N PRO A 319 6.72 -16.46 1.20
CA PRO A 319 7.72 -15.69 1.90
C PRO A 319 9.09 -16.42 1.94
N ASN A 320 10.17 -15.66 2.11
CA ASN A 320 11.53 -16.20 2.15
C ASN A 320 12.25 -15.91 3.48
N ALA A 321 12.48 -16.94 4.29
CA ALA A 321 13.14 -16.83 5.60
C ALA A 321 14.54 -16.17 5.54
N LEU A 322 15.30 -16.38 4.46
CA LEU A 322 16.63 -15.79 4.30
C LEU A 322 16.55 -14.29 3.95
N ALA A 323 15.57 -13.90 3.14
CA ALA A 323 15.32 -12.49 2.84
C ALA A 323 14.82 -11.75 4.10
N GLN A 324 13.98 -12.39 4.90
CA GLN A 324 13.52 -11.87 6.19
C GLN A 324 14.67 -11.75 7.20
N GLU A 325 15.55 -12.75 7.30
CA GLU A 325 16.79 -12.65 8.09
C GLU A 325 17.61 -11.42 7.65
N ASP A 326 17.87 -11.28 6.35
CA ASP A 326 18.69 -10.20 5.80
C ASP A 326 18.10 -8.80 6.10
N VAL A 327 16.80 -8.59 5.90
CA VAL A 327 16.18 -7.28 6.17
C VAL A 327 16.20 -6.94 7.66
N ILE A 328 15.97 -7.93 8.53
CA ILE A 328 16.03 -7.76 9.98
C ILE A 328 17.46 -7.37 10.39
N VAL A 329 18.47 -8.11 9.95
CA VAL A 329 19.87 -7.83 10.29
C VAL A 329 20.33 -6.48 9.75
N ARG A 330 19.94 -6.11 8.51
CA ARG A 330 20.26 -4.78 7.96
C ARG A 330 19.60 -3.66 8.76
N ALA A 331 18.35 -3.81 9.18
CA ALA A 331 17.68 -2.83 10.02
C ALA A 331 18.37 -2.68 11.39
N TRP A 332 18.79 -3.79 12.02
CA TRP A 332 19.54 -3.76 13.29
C TRP A 332 20.91 -3.10 13.14
N ASN A 333 21.64 -3.40 12.05
CA ASN A 333 22.91 -2.74 11.74
C ASN A 333 22.73 -1.24 11.49
N ASN A 334 21.69 -0.86 10.74
CA ASN A 334 21.36 0.55 10.49
C ASN A 334 20.97 1.26 11.79
N ALA A 335 20.35 0.55 12.74
CA ALA A 335 20.00 1.07 14.06
C ALA A 335 21.20 1.23 14.99
N LYS A 336 22.35 0.61 14.68
CA LYS A 336 23.57 0.65 15.49
C LYS A 336 23.33 0.24 16.96
N VAL A 337 22.37 -0.65 17.20
CA VAL A 337 22.06 -1.21 18.53
C VAL A 337 22.56 -2.65 18.65
N ASP A 338 22.85 -3.09 19.88
CA ASP A 338 23.08 -4.51 20.15
C ASP A 338 21.74 -5.28 19.98
N PRO A 339 21.64 -6.25 19.05
CA PRO A 339 20.43 -7.04 18.89
C PRO A 339 19.97 -7.74 20.17
N THR A 340 20.86 -8.05 21.11
CA THR A 340 20.47 -8.69 22.38
C THR A 340 19.68 -7.77 23.32
N SER A 341 19.65 -6.47 23.05
CA SER A 341 18.81 -5.49 23.75
C SER A 341 17.40 -5.36 23.18
N ILE A 342 17.11 -5.94 22.01
CA ILE A 342 15.76 -5.97 21.43
C ILE A 342 14.96 -7.02 22.20
N SER A 343 14.02 -6.54 23.01
CA SER A 343 13.23 -7.37 23.93
C SER A 343 11.79 -7.63 23.48
N TYR A 344 11.36 -7.00 22.39
CA TYR A 344 10.05 -7.24 21.78
C TYR A 344 10.13 -7.19 20.25
N ILE A 345 9.36 -8.05 19.57
CA ILE A 345 9.11 -7.97 18.13
C ILE A 345 7.61 -7.91 17.89
N GLU A 346 7.17 -6.84 17.23
CA GLU A 346 5.87 -6.78 16.57
C GLU A 346 6.03 -7.44 15.20
N ALA A 347 5.53 -8.66 15.09
CA ALA A 347 5.66 -9.47 13.89
C ALA A 347 4.71 -9.00 12.78
N HIS A 348 5.02 -9.40 11.53
CA HIS A 348 4.02 -9.37 10.47
C HIS A 348 2.86 -10.31 10.81
N GLY A 349 3.16 -11.55 11.22
CA GLY A 349 2.30 -12.43 12.02
C GLY A 349 0.86 -12.50 11.55
N THR A 350 0.63 -13.05 10.36
CA THR A 350 -0.70 -13.13 9.73
C THR A 350 -1.53 -14.32 10.19
N GLY A 351 -0.98 -15.28 10.95
CA GLY A 351 -1.73 -16.49 11.32
C GLY A 351 -1.85 -17.48 10.17
N THR A 352 -0.95 -17.40 9.18
CA THR A 352 -0.97 -18.32 8.02
C THR A 352 -0.14 -19.57 8.30
N ILE A 353 -0.59 -20.70 7.74
CA ILE A 353 0.02 -22.04 7.91
C ILE A 353 1.52 -22.06 7.55
N LEU A 354 1.90 -21.26 6.54
CA LEU A 354 3.25 -21.20 5.99
C LEU A 354 4.04 -19.98 6.47
N GLY A 355 3.40 -18.81 6.58
CA GLY A 355 4.07 -17.55 6.89
C GLY A 355 4.63 -17.52 8.32
N ASP A 356 3.84 -17.91 9.31
CA ASP A 356 4.25 -17.81 10.73
C ASP A 356 5.53 -18.64 11.04
N PRO A 357 5.66 -19.91 10.60
CA PRO A 357 6.91 -20.64 10.77
C PRO A 357 8.11 -20.03 10.03
N ILE A 358 7.90 -19.49 8.84
CA ILE A 358 8.96 -18.84 8.05
C ILE A 358 9.43 -17.56 8.73
N GLU A 359 8.51 -16.77 9.29
CA GLU A 359 8.84 -15.56 10.03
C GLU A 359 9.65 -15.85 11.30
N ILE A 360 9.25 -16.85 12.09
CA ILE A 360 10.04 -17.24 13.26
C ILE A 360 11.41 -17.80 12.83
N ASP A 361 11.51 -18.53 11.72
CA ASP A 361 12.80 -19.00 11.21
C ASP A 361 13.71 -17.84 10.79
N GLY A 362 13.19 -16.83 10.09
CA GLY A 362 13.93 -15.61 9.73
C GLY A 362 14.42 -14.85 10.96
N ILE A 363 13.55 -14.61 11.95
CA ILE A 363 13.90 -13.96 13.22
C ILE A 363 14.95 -14.78 13.98
N GLN A 364 14.78 -16.10 14.05
CA GLN A 364 15.70 -16.99 14.74
C GLN A 364 17.09 -16.97 14.09
N LYS A 365 17.17 -17.02 12.75
CA LYS A 365 18.45 -16.91 12.04
C LYS A 365 19.10 -15.55 12.29
N ALA A 366 18.35 -14.46 12.25
CA ALA A 366 18.85 -13.13 12.53
C ALA A 366 19.49 -13.03 13.91
N PHE A 367 18.79 -13.45 14.98
CA PHE A 367 19.34 -13.42 16.34
C PHE A 367 20.54 -14.35 16.53
N ARG A 368 20.55 -15.55 15.92
CA ARG A 368 21.65 -16.52 16.05
C ARG A 368 22.99 -16.01 15.53
N ARG A 369 22.99 -14.96 14.70
CA ARG A 369 24.22 -14.27 14.29
C ARG A 369 24.90 -13.50 15.42
N PHE A 370 24.16 -13.18 16.49
CA PHE A 370 24.62 -12.31 17.57
C PHE A 370 24.54 -12.98 18.96
N THR A 371 23.64 -13.95 19.16
CA THR A 371 23.44 -14.59 20.47
C THR A 371 22.84 -15.98 20.39
N ASP A 372 23.21 -16.82 21.37
CA ASP A 372 22.60 -18.13 21.60
C ASP A 372 21.46 -18.09 22.64
N LYS A 373 21.19 -16.93 23.27
CA LYS A 373 20.12 -16.77 24.25
C LYS A 373 18.77 -17.24 23.68
N LYS A 374 17.95 -17.83 24.55
CA LYS A 374 16.63 -18.38 24.24
C LYS A 374 15.57 -17.66 25.04
N GLN A 375 14.37 -17.54 24.47
CA GLN A 375 13.18 -17.00 25.14
C GLN A 375 13.42 -15.71 25.93
N PHE A 376 14.17 -14.77 25.35
CA PHE A 376 14.46 -13.48 25.99
C PHE A 376 13.71 -12.31 25.34
N CYS A 377 13.25 -12.48 24.10
CA CYS A 377 12.51 -11.47 23.35
C CYS A 377 11.03 -11.87 23.25
N ALA A 378 10.13 -11.02 23.73
CA ALA A 378 8.70 -11.22 23.52
C ALA A 378 8.36 -11.04 22.02
N ILE A 379 7.32 -11.71 21.55
CA ILE A 379 6.76 -11.52 20.20
C ILE A 379 5.24 -11.47 20.25
N GLY A 380 4.64 -10.64 19.41
CA GLY A 380 3.19 -10.54 19.25
C GLY A 380 2.79 -9.96 17.90
N SER A 381 1.48 -9.92 17.63
CA SER A 381 0.93 -9.29 16.41
C SER A 381 -0.41 -8.61 16.71
N VAL A 382 -0.52 -7.34 16.34
CA VAL A 382 -1.74 -6.53 16.42
C VAL A 382 -2.88 -7.10 15.57
N LYS A 383 -2.56 -7.91 14.55
CA LYS A 383 -3.57 -8.54 13.69
C LYS A 383 -4.47 -9.50 14.47
N SER A 384 -3.98 -10.04 15.59
CA SER A 384 -4.80 -10.85 16.49
C SER A 384 -5.90 -10.05 17.20
N ASN A 385 -5.76 -8.72 17.32
CA ASN A 385 -6.78 -7.83 17.90
C ASN A 385 -7.71 -7.25 16.85
N ILE A 386 -7.15 -6.72 15.76
CA ILE A 386 -7.90 -5.87 14.81
C ILE A 386 -7.97 -6.45 13.41
N GLY A 387 -7.37 -7.62 13.15
CA GLY A 387 -7.25 -8.20 11.82
C GLY A 387 -6.19 -7.52 10.94
N HIS A 388 -6.14 -7.93 9.67
CA HIS A 388 -5.14 -7.44 8.72
C HIS A 388 -5.65 -6.24 7.92
N ILE A 389 -5.11 -5.07 8.26
CA ILE A 389 -5.43 -3.78 7.61
C ILE A 389 -4.56 -3.53 6.37
N ASP A 390 -4.18 -4.58 5.65
CA ASP A 390 -3.44 -4.52 4.38
C ASP A 390 -2.31 -3.45 4.35
N ALA A 391 -2.37 -2.45 3.47
CA ALA A 391 -1.38 -1.37 3.35
C ALA A 391 -1.13 -0.58 4.65
N ALA A 392 -2.07 -0.48 5.58
CA ALA A 392 -1.91 0.23 6.86
C ALA A 392 -1.33 -0.65 7.99
N ALA A 393 -1.14 -1.95 7.76
CA ALA A 393 -0.76 -2.90 8.80
C ALA A 393 0.59 -2.59 9.46
N GLY A 394 1.56 -2.12 8.68
CA GLY A 394 2.89 -1.75 9.17
C GLY A 394 2.83 -0.62 10.20
N LEU A 395 2.12 0.47 9.88
CA LEU A 395 1.97 1.60 10.81
C LEU A 395 1.10 1.27 12.02
N ALA A 396 0.09 0.40 11.89
CA ALA A 396 -0.65 -0.08 13.06
C ALA A 396 0.26 -0.79 14.07
N GLY A 397 1.21 -1.61 13.58
CA GLY A 397 2.24 -2.23 14.40
C GLY A 397 3.23 -1.23 15.02
N VAL A 398 3.62 -0.19 14.27
CA VAL A 398 4.47 0.91 14.79
C VAL A 398 3.74 1.68 15.89
N ILE A 399 2.47 2.03 15.72
CA ILE A 399 1.68 2.76 16.71
C ILE A 399 1.52 1.92 17.99
N LYS A 400 1.15 0.63 17.86
CA LYS A 400 1.10 -0.30 19.02
C LYS A 400 2.44 -0.35 19.75
N SER A 401 3.55 -0.46 19.01
CA SER A 401 4.89 -0.55 19.58
C SER A 401 5.32 0.75 20.27
N ALA A 402 5.05 1.90 19.65
CA ALA A 402 5.33 3.22 20.23
C ALA A 402 4.50 3.45 21.51
N LEU A 403 3.21 3.09 21.51
CA LEU A 403 2.38 3.13 22.73
C LEU A 403 2.89 2.16 23.81
N SER A 404 3.36 0.97 23.42
CA SER A 404 3.93 -0.01 24.36
C SER A 404 5.23 0.49 25.01
N LEU A 405 6.09 1.18 24.24
CA LEU A 405 7.29 1.84 24.74
C LEU A 405 6.94 3.00 25.67
N HIS A 406 6.03 3.87 25.25
CA HIS A 406 5.59 5.05 26.00
C HIS A 406 4.95 4.67 27.35
N ASN A 407 4.08 3.66 27.35
CA ASN A 407 3.42 3.16 28.56
C ASN A 407 4.28 2.15 29.36
N ARG A 408 5.39 1.65 28.78
CA ARG A 408 6.25 0.61 29.36
C ARG A 408 5.50 -0.68 29.70
N GLU A 409 4.57 -1.08 28.83
CA GLU A 409 3.71 -2.25 28.97
C GLU A 409 3.65 -3.01 27.64
N LEU A 410 3.54 -4.34 27.70
CA LEU A 410 3.31 -5.20 26.53
C LEU A 410 1.89 -5.77 26.56
N PRO A 411 1.02 -5.45 25.58
CA PRO A 411 -0.33 -6.00 25.48
C PRO A 411 -0.32 -7.46 24.99
N PRO A 412 -1.36 -8.26 25.34
CA PRO A 412 -1.49 -9.64 24.87
C PRO A 412 -1.62 -9.74 23.35
N SER A 413 -0.98 -10.75 22.76
CA SER A 413 -1.30 -11.29 21.43
C SER A 413 -2.38 -12.35 21.59
N LEU A 414 -3.51 -12.19 20.89
CA LEU A 414 -4.70 -13.00 21.08
C LEU A 414 -4.65 -14.32 20.32
N HIS A 415 -5.63 -15.19 20.62
CA HIS A 415 -5.89 -16.47 19.95
C HIS A 415 -4.75 -17.50 20.00
N PHE A 416 -3.74 -17.28 20.84
CA PHE A 416 -2.66 -18.20 21.09
C PHE A 416 -3.01 -19.15 22.25
N ASN A 417 -3.38 -20.38 21.92
CA ASN A 417 -3.75 -21.43 22.88
C ASN A 417 -2.72 -22.58 22.88
N PHE A 418 -2.26 -22.99 21.69
CA PHE A 418 -1.29 -24.06 21.51
C PHE A 418 -0.17 -23.56 20.59
N PRO A 419 1.11 -23.66 21.00
CA PRO A 419 2.21 -23.25 20.14
C PRO A 419 2.24 -24.07 18.85
N ASN A 420 2.39 -23.39 17.71
CA ASN A 420 2.46 -24.03 16.41
C ASN A 420 3.60 -25.08 16.37
N ARG A 421 3.25 -26.35 16.11
CA ARG A 421 4.21 -27.47 16.18
C ARG A 421 5.32 -27.42 15.13
N LYS A 422 5.16 -26.60 14.09
CA LYS A 422 6.20 -26.36 13.09
C LYS A 422 7.28 -25.40 13.60
N ILE A 423 7.05 -24.78 14.75
CA ILE A 423 7.92 -23.78 15.37
C ILE A 423 8.50 -24.35 16.66
N ASN A 424 9.83 -24.38 16.77
CA ASN A 424 10.50 -24.81 18.00
C ASN A 424 10.72 -23.63 18.96
N PHE A 425 9.65 -23.20 19.65
CA PHE A 425 9.71 -22.06 20.58
C PHE A 425 10.68 -22.27 21.75
N GLU A 426 10.87 -23.50 22.24
CA GLU A 426 11.82 -23.80 23.32
C GLU A 426 13.27 -23.45 22.94
N ARG A 427 13.62 -23.57 21.65
CA ARG A 427 14.95 -23.25 21.10
C ARG A 427 14.99 -21.91 20.35
N SER A 428 13.89 -21.18 20.36
CA SER A 428 13.77 -19.87 19.73
C SER A 428 14.30 -18.78 20.66
N PRO A 429 14.88 -17.69 20.13
CA PRO A 429 15.14 -16.48 20.92
C PRO A 429 13.86 -15.82 21.43
N VAL A 430 12.72 -16.05 20.74
CA VAL A 430 11.44 -15.41 21.05
C VAL A 430 10.45 -16.30 21.80
N PHE A 431 9.56 -15.68 22.57
CA PHE A 431 8.39 -16.29 23.20
C PHE A 431 7.14 -15.41 22.96
N VAL A 432 5.97 -16.03 22.77
CA VAL A 432 4.73 -15.29 22.51
C VAL A 432 4.24 -14.58 23.78
N ASN A 433 3.97 -13.28 23.71
CA ASN A 433 3.37 -12.52 24.82
C ASN A 433 1.84 -12.63 24.75
N ASP A 434 1.26 -13.62 25.43
CA ASP A 434 -0.17 -13.95 25.43
C ASP A 434 -1.00 -13.25 26.51
N ARG A 435 -0.36 -12.39 27.31
CA ARG A 435 -0.96 -11.67 28.44
C ARG A 435 -0.38 -10.27 28.56
N TRP A 436 -1.11 -9.39 29.23
CA TRP A 436 -0.58 -8.10 29.61
C TRP A 436 0.63 -8.28 30.56
N THR A 437 1.74 -7.62 30.24
CA THR A 437 3.00 -7.75 31.00
C THR A 437 3.67 -6.38 31.15
N PRO A 438 4.08 -5.95 32.36
CA PRO A 438 4.95 -4.79 32.53
C PRO A 438 6.26 -5.00 31.77
N TRP A 439 6.67 -4.02 30.95
CA TRP A 439 7.90 -4.12 30.17
C TRP A 439 9.07 -3.63 31.01
N ALA A 440 9.65 -4.49 31.83
CA ALA A 440 10.82 -4.15 32.66
C ALA A 440 12.13 -4.24 31.86
N THR A 441 13.11 -3.39 32.16
CA THR A 441 14.48 -3.47 31.62
C THR A 441 15.52 -3.29 32.73
N GLU A 442 16.66 -3.95 32.57
CA GLU A 442 17.81 -3.87 33.48
C GLU A 442 18.84 -2.88 32.90
N ASP A 443 18.59 -1.58 33.13
CA ASP A 443 19.47 -0.44 32.79
C ASP A 443 19.65 -0.08 31.29
N LEU A 444 19.08 -0.84 30.36
CA LEU A 444 19.07 -0.51 28.93
C LEU A 444 17.72 0.08 28.48
N PRO A 445 17.72 0.95 27.46
CA PRO A 445 16.47 1.46 26.91
C PRO A 445 15.66 0.33 26.28
N ARG A 446 14.33 0.36 26.47
CA ARG A 446 13.41 -0.59 25.81
C ARG A 446 13.55 -0.45 24.30
N ARG A 447 13.71 -1.59 23.62
CA ARG A 447 13.83 -1.65 22.15
C ARG A 447 12.93 -2.74 21.59
N CYS A 448 12.35 -2.45 20.44
CA CYS A 448 11.59 -3.43 19.67
C CYS A 448 11.82 -3.34 18.17
N GLY A 449 11.60 -4.47 17.50
CA GLY A 449 11.50 -4.54 16.04
C GLY A 449 10.04 -4.56 15.58
N VAL A 450 9.74 -3.97 14.43
CA VAL A 450 8.45 -4.07 13.74
C VAL A 450 8.68 -4.60 12.34
N SER A 451 8.03 -5.72 11.99
CA SER A 451 8.12 -6.36 10.67
C SER A 451 6.84 -6.18 9.88
N SER A 452 6.95 -5.90 8.57
CA SER A 452 5.83 -6.05 7.64
C SER A 452 6.31 -6.56 6.28
N PHE A 453 5.66 -7.61 5.79
CA PHE A 453 6.02 -8.31 4.57
C PHE A 453 4.85 -8.26 3.58
N GLY A 454 5.10 -7.77 2.37
CA GLY A 454 4.10 -7.72 1.32
C GLY A 454 4.02 -9.06 0.60
N PHE A 455 2.81 -9.48 0.21
CA PHE A 455 2.65 -10.69 -0.59
C PHE A 455 3.27 -10.57 -2.00
N SER A 456 3.70 -9.37 -2.42
CA SER A 456 4.54 -9.16 -3.61
C SER A 456 6.04 -9.44 -3.36
N GLY A 457 6.40 -9.86 -2.14
CA GLY A 457 7.75 -10.19 -1.71
C GLY A 457 8.55 -9.00 -1.17
N THR A 458 8.04 -7.76 -1.18
CA THR A 458 8.74 -6.63 -0.56
C THR A 458 8.66 -6.70 0.96
N ASN A 459 9.81 -6.72 1.61
CA ASN A 459 9.91 -6.79 3.07
C ASN A 459 10.38 -5.47 3.66
N CYS A 460 9.92 -5.14 4.86
CA CYS A 460 10.43 -4.02 5.64
C CYS A 460 10.54 -4.38 7.12
N HIS A 461 11.61 -3.92 7.76
CA HIS A 461 11.80 -4.01 9.21
C HIS A 461 12.27 -2.66 9.78
N VAL A 462 11.73 -2.28 10.93
CA VAL A 462 12.02 -1.02 11.64
C VAL A 462 12.38 -1.31 13.10
N VAL A 463 13.39 -0.63 13.62
CA VAL A 463 13.79 -0.69 15.04
C VAL A 463 13.34 0.58 15.75
N LEU A 464 12.61 0.41 16.84
CA LEU A 464 12.18 1.48 17.74
C LEU A 464 12.88 1.36 19.10
N GLU A 465 13.10 2.49 19.73
CA GLU A 465 13.65 2.65 21.08
C GLU A 465 12.75 3.58 21.88
N GLU A 466 12.66 3.39 23.20
CA GLU A 466 11.94 4.31 24.07
C GLU A 466 12.50 5.74 23.97
N ALA A 467 11.61 6.73 24.16
CA ALA A 467 12.01 8.13 24.12
C ALA A 467 13.08 8.44 25.19
N PRO A 468 14.02 9.38 24.90
CA PRO A 468 14.98 9.83 25.89
C PRO A 468 14.27 10.32 27.16
N ALA A 469 14.86 10.03 28.32
CA ALA A 469 14.32 10.55 29.57
C ALA A 469 14.21 12.09 29.49
N PRO A 470 13.07 12.68 29.89
CA PRO A 470 12.95 14.12 29.96
C PRO A 470 14.09 14.68 30.81
N VAL A 471 14.82 15.68 30.30
CA VAL A 471 15.78 16.40 31.13
C VAL A 471 14.98 17.02 32.26
N ALA A 472 15.24 16.61 33.51
CA ALA A 472 14.55 17.12 34.67
C ALA A 472 14.64 18.66 34.65
N GLN A 473 13.54 19.32 34.29
CA GLN A 473 13.44 20.75 34.44
C GLN A 473 13.48 21.00 35.95
N THR A 474 14.39 21.88 36.40
CA THR A 474 14.41 22.37 37.78
C THR A 474 13.00 22.75 38.19
N GLU A 475 12.57 22.25 39.36
CA GLU A 475 11.24 22.42 39.95
C GLU A 475 10.52 23.68 39.46
N SER A 476 9.38 23.47 38.79
CA SER A 476 8.52 24.55 38.32
C SER A 476 8.04 25.38 39.52
N GLN A 477 8.14 26.71 39.38
CA GLN A 477 7.56 27.69 40.29
C GLN A 477 6.04 27.43 40.38
N SER A 478 5.61 26.78 41.46
CA SER A 478 4.24 26.24 41.62
C SER A 478 3.13 27.28 41.80
N ASP A 479 3.43 28.58 41.73
CA ASP A 479 2.51 29.67 42.09
C ASP A 479 2.22 30.66 40.94
N GLN A 480 2.66 30.38 39.70
CA GLN A 480 2.45 31.30 38.57
C GLN A 480 1.17 31.00 37.79
N SER A 481 0.34 32.03 37.60
CA SER A 481 -0.83 31.94 36.72
C SER A 481 -0.43 31.71 35.27
N SER A 482 -1.22 30.91 34.55
CA SER A 482 -1.06 30.61 33.13
C SER A 482 -2.36 30.81 32.37
N LEU A 483 -2.26 31.10 31.07
CA LEU A 483 -3.41 31.29 30.18
C LEU A 483 -3.68 30.00 29.40
N PHE A 484 -4.79 29.33 29.71
CA PHE A 484 -5.30 28.19 28.97
C PHE A 484 -6.25 28.65 27.86
N THR A 485 -6.11 28.10 26.66
CA THR A 485 -6.95 28.47 25.51
C THR A 485 -7.53 27.26 24.80
N LEU A 486 -8.81 27.31 24.46
CA LEU A 486 -9.45 26.40 23.50
C LEU A 486 -10.11 27.19 22.39
N SER A 487 -10.25 26.58 21.22
CA SER A 487 -11.05 27.16 20.15
C SER A 487 -11.63 26.10 19.21
N ALA A 488 -12.73 26.45 18.53
CA ALA A 488 -13.31 25.61 17.50
C ALA A 488 -14.05 26.42 16.41
N LYS A 489 -14.36 25.78 15.27
CA LYS A 489 -15.13 26.42 14.20
C LYS A 489 -16.63 26.50 14.48
N SER A 490 -17.13 25.72 15.43
CA SER A 490 -18.52 25.78 15.88
C SER A 490 -18.61 25.68 17.40
N ARG A 491 -19.73 26.16 17.95
CA ARG A 491 -20.03 26.04 19.39
C ARG A 491 -20.09 24.57 19.84
N VAL A 492 -20.71 23.71 19.03
CA VAL A 492 -20.87 22.28 19.34
C VAL A 492 -19.50 21.59 19.43
N THR A 493 -18.59 21.91 18.50
CA THR A 493 -17.23 21.37 18.54
C THR A 493 -16.44 21.87 19.75
N LEU A 494 -16.61 23.14 20.14
CA LEU A 494 -15.96 23.66 21.35
C LEU A 494 -16.48 22.95 22.61
N GLU A 495 -17.79 22.69 22.70
CA GLU A 495 -18.39 21.91 23.78
C GLU A 495 -17.84 20.47 23.83
N ALA A 496 -17.72 19.82 22.67
CA ALA A 496 -17.11 18.48 22.56
C ALA A 496 -15.63 18.48 22.97
N LEU A 497 -14.88 19.51 22.61
CA LEU A 497 -13.48 19.67 23.00
C LEU A 497 -13.35 19.87 24.52
N VAL A 498 -14.22 20.67 25.14
CA VAL A 498 -14.28 20.80 26.60
C VAL A 498 -14.54 19.43 27.26
N ASP A 499 -15.48 18.65 26.73
CA ASP A 499 -15.77 17.30 27.23
C ASP A 499 -14.53 16.37 27.14
N GLN A 500 -13.79 16.42 26.03
CA GLN A 500 -12.56 15.64 25.85
C GLN A 500 -11.46 16.03 26.83
N TYR A 501 -11.27 17.34 27.10
CA TYR A 501 -10.28 17.79 28.09
C TYR A 501 -10.66 17.36 29.52
N ILE A 502 -11.95 17.38 29.87
CA ILE A 502 -12.43 16.88 31.16
C ILE A 502 -12.10 15.39 31.31
N GLU A 503 -12.34 14.59 30.27
CA GLU A 503 -12.01 13.17 30.26
C GLU A 503 -10.50 12.92 30.32
N TYR A 504 -9.71 13.73 29.63
CA TYR A 504 -8.24 13.66 29.68
C TYR A 504 -7.71 13.86 31.11
N PHE A 505 -8.19 14.87 31.83
CA PHE A 505 -7.81 15.12 33.23
C PHE A 505 -8.25 14.00 34.19
N HIS A 506 -9.28 13.23 33.85
CA HIS A 506 -9.69 12.08 34.67
C HIS A 506 -8.72 10.89 34.59
N LYS A 507 -7.97 10.80 33.48
CA LYS A 507 -7.15 9.62 33.16
C LYS A 507 -5.66 9.86 33.34
N HIS A 508 -5.24 11.12 33.39
CA HIS A 508 -3.84 11.52 33.51
C HIS A 508 -3.61 12.29 34.81
N ASP A 509 -2.87 11.68 35.72
CA ASP A 509 -2.39 12.33 36.93
C ASP A 509 -1.13 13.17 36.63
N SER A 510 -0.92 14.26 37.36
CA SER A 510 0.35 15.03 37.35
C SER A 510 0.71 15.75 36.03
N ILE A 511 -0.26 16.37 35.37
CA ILE A 511 -0.01 17.23 34.20
C ILE A 511 0.64 18.56 34.64
N GLN A 512 1.73 18.95 33.99
CA GLN A 512 2.37 20.24 34.22
C GLN A 512 1.58 21.36 33.54
N LEU A 513 1.10 22.32 34.34
CA LEU A 513 0.20 23.37 33.87
C LEU A 513 0.82 24.24 32.76
N ASN A 514 2.09 24.61 32.90
CA ASN A 514 2.81 25.45 31.95
C ASN A 514 2.92 24.77 30.57
N GLN A 515 3.24 23.48 30.52
CA GLN A 515 3.31 22.68 29.29
C GLN A 515 1.94 22.53 28.63
N LEU A 516 0.89 22.33 29.43
CA LEU A 516 -0.49 22.27 28.95
C LEU A 516 -0.93 23.59 28.33
N CYS A 517 -0.74 24.72 29.03
CA CYS A 517 -1.08 26.04 28.51
C CYS A 517 -0.26 26.37 27.26
N TYR A 518 1.05 26.11 27.28
CA TYR A 518 1.93 26.29 26.12
C TYR A 518 1.44 25.53 24.90
N THR A 519 1.19 24.23 25.03
CA THR A 519 0.69 23.39 23.93
C THR A 519 -0.66 23.88 23.41
N SER A 520 -1.57 24.27 24.32
CA SER A 520 -2.90 24.79 23.94
C SER A 520 -2.82 26.14 23.21
N SER A 521 -1.79 26.94 23.49
CA SER A 521 -1.56 28.25 22.89
C SER A 521 -0.78 28.16 21.57
N ILE A 522 0.37 27.50 21.54
CA ILE A 522 1.18 27.47 20.32
C ILE A 522 0.72 26.37 19.37
N GLY A 523 0.37 25.19 19.89
CA GLY A 523 0.25 23.96 19.11
C GLY A 523 -1.14 23.65 18.57
N ARG A 524 -2.05 24.62 18.56
CA ARG A 524 -3.45 24.46 18.13
C ARG A 524 -3.86 25.56 17.15
N GLY A 525 -4.87 25.28 16.33
CA GLY A 525 -5.55 26.31 15.55
C GLY A 525 -6.39 27.23 16.44
N HIS A 526 -6.46 28.53 16.13
CA HIS A 526 -7.27 29.51 16.85
C HIS A 526 -8.47 30.02 16.03
N TYR A 527 -9.58 29.31 16.12
CA TYR A 527 -10.81 29.53 15.36
C TYR A 527 -11.75 30.58 15.99
N SER A 528 -12.96 30.72 15.42
CA SER A 528 -13.90 31.79 15.75
C SER A 528 -14.53 31.68 17.14
N TYR A 529 -14.84 30.46 17.61
CA TYR A 529 -15.35 30.23 18.96
C TYR A 529 -14.16 29.98 19.88
N ARG A 530 -13.98 30.82 20.91
CA ARG A 530 -12.78 30.82 21.76
C ARG A 530 -13.17 30.81 23.23
N LEU A 531 -12.44 30.02 23.99
CA LEU A 531 -12.47 29.96 25.45
C LEU A 531 -11.06 30.28 25.95
N ALA A 532 -10.95 31.15 26.93
CA ALA A 532 -9.71 31.50 27.61
C ALA A 532 -9.91 31.50 29.12
N ILE A 533 -9.02 30.86 29.85
CA ILE A 533 -9.09 30.75 31.32
C ILE A 533 -7.71 31.03 31.90
N VAL A 534 -7.63 31.98 32.82
CA VAL A 534 -6.41 32.26 33.60
C VAL A 534 -6.49 31.48 34.90
N ILE A 535 -5.52 30.60 35.13
CA ILE A 535 -5.54 29.62 36.22
C ILE A 535 -4.15 29.44 36.82
N SER A 536 -4.09 28.98 38.07
CA SER A 536 -2.85 28.73 38.82
C SER A 536 -2.55 27.25 39.03
N SER A 537 -3.52 26.36 38.75
CA SER A 537 -3.37 24.91 38.86
C SER A 537 -4.24 24.14 37.87
N THR A 538 -3.86 22.89 37.58
CA THR A 538 -4.67 21.97 36.76
C THR A 538 -5.99 21.60 37.44
N ASP A 539 -6.01 21.51 38.78
CA ASP A 539 -7.23 21.28 39.56
C ASP A 539 -8.23 22.43 39.43
N GLU A 540 -7.75 23.67 39.41
CA GLU A 540 -8.58 24.85 39.16
C GLU A 540 -9.16 24.82 37.75
N LEU A 541 -8.33 24.51 36.75
CA LEU A 541 -8.76 24.36 35.37
C LEU A 541 -9.85 23.29 35.22
N TYR A 542 -9.64 22.10 35.78
CA TYR A 542 -10.61 21.01 35.73
C TYR A 542 -11.97 21.41 36.33
N LYS A 543 -11.98 22.10 37.48
CA LYS A 543 -13.21 22.62 38.11
C LYS A 543 -13.91 23.66 37.22
N GLU A 544 -13.16 24.54 36.56
CA GLU A 544 -13.73 25.51 35.63
C GLU A 544 -14.35 24.85 34.39
N LEU A 545 -13.69 23.83 33.82
CA LEU A 545 -14.24 23.05 32.71
C LEU A 545 -15.54 22.32 33.11
N LEU A 546 -15.62 21.76 34.33
CA LEU A 546 -16.86 21.16 34.84
C LEU A 546 -18.01 22.18 34.98
N LYS A 547 -17.72 23.41 35.43
CA LYS A 547 -18.73 24.49 35.50
C LYS A 547 -19.26 24.82 34.11
N ILE A 548 -18.36 24.94 33.14
CA ILE A 548 -18.69 25.19 31.73
C ILE A 548 -19.59 24.08 31.17
N LYS A 549 -19.24 22.82 31.41
CA LYS A 549 -20.06 21.66 31.00
C LYS A 549 -21.48 21.71 31.59
N GLY A 550 -21.64 22.21 32.81
CA GLY A 550 -22.94 22.40 33.46
C GLY A 550 -23.78 23.57 32.92
N GLN A 551 -23.17 24.48 32.14
CA GLN A 551 -23.77 25.74 31.68
C GLN A 551 -23.95 25.81 30.15
N ARG A 552 -24.15 24.65 29.47
CA ARG A 552 -24.24 24.43 28.00
C ARG A 552 -25.12 25.38 27.15
N HIS A 553 -25.77 26.37 27.74
CA HIS A 553 -26.66 27.33 27.05
C HIS A 553 -26.19 28.79 27.10
N GLU A 554 -25.37 29.20 28.08
CA GLU A 554 -24.79 30.56 28.17
C GLU A 554 -23.40 30.46 28.80
N TYR A 555 -22.34 30.49 27.98
CA TYR A 555 -20.98 30.64 28.50
C TYR A 555 -20.85 32.03 29.12
N ASP A 556 -20.93 32.12 30.45
CA ASP A 556 -20.81 33.40 31.14
C ASP A 556 -19.34 33.76 31.41
N ASN A 557 -19.01 35.03 31.19
CA ASN A 557 -17.70 35.57 31.51
C ASN A 557 -17.56 35.66 33.04
N GLY A 558 -16.44 35.17 33.56
CA GLY A 558 -16.09 35.25 34.97
C GLY A 558 -14.91 36.20 35.19
N PRO A 559 -14.46 36.35 36.45
CA PRO A 559 -13.28 37.17 36.75
C PRO A 559 -12.00 36.69 36.03
N ASN A 560 -11.85 35.38 35.86
CA ASN A 560 -10.66 34.75 35.23
C ASN A 560 -11.00 33.91 33.99
N ARG A 561 -12.23 34.01 33.47
CA ARG A 561 -12.74 33.16 32.38
C ARG A 561 -13.43 34.01 31.34
N TYR A 562 -13.04 33.84 30.10
CA TYR A 562 -13.59 34.58 28.97
C TYR A 562 -14.02 33.62 27.87
N TYR A 563 -15.20 33.86 27.33
CA TYR A 563 -15.72 33.16 26.16
C TYR A 563 -16.19 34.17 25.13
N GLY A 564 -15.95 33.88 23.85
CA GLY A 564 -16.35 34.75 22.78
C GLY A 564 -16.49 34.04 21.44
N TYR A 565 -17.32 34.63 20.60
CA TYR A 565 -17.41 34.32 19.18
C TYR A 565 -17.09 35.60 18.41
N HIS A 566 -16.27 35.48 17.37
CA HIS A 566 -15.98 36.58 16.46
C HIS A 566 -16.15 36.15 15.00
N ARG A 567 -16.64 37.07 14.17
CA ARG A 567 -16.75 36.89 12.72
C ARG A 567 -16.06 38.05 12.01
N VAL A 568 -15.13 37.73 11.11
CA VAL A 568 -14.49 38.74 10.28
C VAL A 568 -15.39 39.06 9.09
N ILE A 569 -15.76 40.33 8.91
CA ILE A 569 -16.65 40.79 7.84
C ILE A 569 -15.95 41.74 6.86
N ALA A 570 -16.36 41.69 5.60
CA ALA A 570 -15.96 42.68 4.60
C ALA A 570 -16.72 44.01 4.81
N ASN A 571 -16.10 45.12 4.41
CA ASN A 571 -16.52 46.51 4.67
C ASN A 571 -17.89 46.95 4.07
N LYS A 572 -18.72 46.01 3.59
CA LYS A 572 -19.94 46.26 2.78
C LYS A 572 -21.27 45.96 3.49
N LYS A 573 -21.30 45.54 4.76
CA LYS A 573 -22.57 45.33 5.50
C LYS A 573 -23.07 46.63 6.15
N THR A 574 -24.34 46.95 5.94
CA THR A 574 -25.04 48.13 6.52
C THR A 574 -25.48 47.94 7.98
N GLN A 575 -25.43 46.72 8.52
CA GLN A 575 -25.69 46.41 9.93
C GLN A 575 -24.60 45.47 10.45
N ARG A 576 -23.98 45.84 11.57
CA ARG A 576 -22.86 45.14 12.21
C ARG A 576 -23.35 44.59 13.55
N GLU A 577 -23.16 43.30 13.79
CA GLU A 577 -23.40 42.67 15.10
C GLU A 577 -22.22 42.98 16.04
N GLU A 578 -22.41 42.87 17.36
CA GLU A 578 -21.33 43.13 18.34
C GLU A 578 -20.12 42.20 18.17
N THR A 579 -20.35 41.01 17.63
CA THR A 579 -19.34 39.98 17.34
C THR A 579 -18.72 40.10 15.95
N ASP A 580 -19.20 41.04 15.12
CA ASP A 580 -18.62 41.31 13.81
C ASP A 580 -17.42 42.25 13.96
N TYR A 581 -16.29 41.88 13.36
CA TYR A 581 -15.08 42.69 13.33
C TYR A 581 -14.57 42.86 11.91
N LEU A 582 -14.02 44.03 11.60
CA LEU A 582 -13.24 44.25 10.40
C LEU A 582 -11.85 43.65 10.58
N ASP A 583 -11.27 43.20 9.48
CA ASP A 583 -9.90 42.68 9.47
C ASP A 583 -8.89 43.71 10.04
N SER A 584 -9.09 45.01 9.79
CA SER A 584 -8.28 46.08 10.38
C SER A 584 -8.40 46.18 11.90
N GLU A 585 -9.55 45.84 12.49
CA GLU A 585 -9.75 45.86 13.93
C GLU A 585 -9.09 44.65 14.60
N ILE A 586 -9.18 43.46 13.99
CA ILE A 586 -8.45 42.27 14.45
C ILE A 586 -6.94 42.54 14.43
N ARG A 587 -6.41 43.14 13.36
CA ARG A 587 -5.00 43.55 13.31
C ARG A 587 -4.64 44.55 14.40
N ALA A 588 -5.51 45.52 14.69
CA ALA A 588 -5.29 46.49 15.75
C ALA A 588 -5.28 45.82 17.15
N PHE A 589 -6.18 44.87 17.41
CA PHE A 589 -6.15 44.08 18.65
C PHE A 589 -4.87 43.26 18.77
N SER A 590 -4.47 42.58 17.69
CA SER A 590 -3.26 41.74 17.65
C SER A 590 -1.98 42.57 17.91
N ALA A 591 -1.87 43.74 17.25
CA ALA A 591 -0.76 44.67 17.49
C ALA A 591 -0.72 45.17 18.94
N LYS A 592 -1.88 45.49 19.52
CA LYS A 592 -1.98 45.91 20.92
C LYS A 592 -1.55 44.80 21.87
N THR A 593 -1.92 43.55 21.61
CA THR A 593 -1.51 42.43 22.45
C THR A 593 0.00 42.17 22.37
N SER A 594 0.63 42.30 21.20
CA SER A 594 2.09 42.23 21.07
C SER A 594 2.79 43.34 21.85
N GLU A 595 2.27 44.58 21.81
CA GLU A 595 2.80 45.70 22.60
C GLU A 595 2.70 45.43 24.12
N MET A 596 1.55 44.91 24.58
CA MET A 596 1.34 44.53 25.98
C MET A 596 2.34 43.46 26.45
N ILE A 597 2.60 42.45 25.61
CA ILE A 597 3.59 41.40 25.91
C ILE A 597 5.00 42.01 26.00
N LEU A 598 5.41 42.84 25.02
CA LEU A 598 6.74 43.49 25.02
C LEU A 598 6.97 44.35 26.27
N GLN A 599 5.96 45.10 26.71
CA GLN A 599 6.05 45.96 27.90
C GLN A 599 6.20 45.17 29.20
N ASN A 600 5.78 43.89 29.23
CA ASN A 600 5.72 43.05 30.42
C ASN A 600 6.59 41.78 30.32
N ILE A 601 7.45 41.66 29.30
CA ILE A 601 8.18 40.41 28.96
C ILE A 601 9.11 39.88 30.08
N SER A 602 9.41 40.71 31.07
CA SER A 602 10.29 40.39 32.21
C SER A 602 9.54 40.33 33.56
N GLN A 603 8.21 40.39 33.56
CA GLN A 603 7.40 40.37 34.78
C GLN A 603 6.28 39.34 34.67
N ASP A 604 6.09 38.55 35.72
CA ASP A 604 4.86 37.77 35.87
C ASP A 604 3.74 38.73 36.25
N ASN A 605 2.75 38.85 35.37
CA ASN A 605 1.68 39.83 35.49
C ASN A 605 0.34 39.16 35.17
N ASP A 606 -0.41 38.79 36.19
CA ASP A 606 -1.75 38.20 36.03
C ASP A 606 -2.69 39.13 35.25
N GLN A 607 -2.56 40.45 35.41
CA GLN A 607 -3.36 41.43 34.67
C GLN A 607 -3.07 41.37 33.17
N LEU A 608 -1.80 41.12 32.77
CA LEU A 608 -1.47 40.88 31.37
C LEU A 608 -2.23 39.66 30.83
N LEU A 609 -2.22 38.54 31.55
CA LEU A 609 -2.90 37.32 31.10
C LEU A 609 -4.42 37.53 30.97
N LEU A 610 -5.04 38.25 31.90
CA LEU A 610 -6.46 38.62 31.84
C LEU A 610 -6.77 39.51 30.62
N ASP A 611 -5.94 40.52 30.36
CA ASP A 611 -6.10 41.41 29.22
C ASP A 611 -5.93 40.65 27.89
N LEU A 612 -4.91 39.77 27.80
CA LEU A 612 -4.69 38.90 26.64
C LEU A 612 -5.88 37.97 26.41
N ALA A 613 -6.44 37.37 27.46
CA ALA A 613 -7.61 36.49 27.37
C ALA A 613 -8.83 37.23 26.77
N GLN A 614 -9.07 38.47 27.20
CA GLN A 614 -10.17 39.31 26.68
C GLN A 614 -9.99 39.65 25.20
N TYR A 615 -8.77 40.01 24.78
CA TYR A 615 -8.49 40.30 23.37
C TYR A 615 -8.53 39.03 22.51
N TYR A 616 -8.03 37.92 23.03
CA TYR A 616 -8.03 36.63 22.35
C TYR A 616 -9.44 36.19 21.99
N VAL A 617 -10.41 36.23 22.93
CA VAL A 617 -11.80 35.80 22.63
C VAL A 617 -12.54 36.73 21.65
N ARG A 618 -12.04 37.95 21.46
CA ARG A 618 -12.51 38.92 20.46
C ARG A 618 -11.84 38.77 19.09
N GLY A 619 -10.96 37.78 18.95
CA GLY A 619 -10.34 37.41 17.68
C GLY A 619 -8.91 37.88 17.48
N ALA A 620 -8.28 38.53 18.47
CA ALA A 620 -6.87 38.91 18.36
C ALA A 620 -5.98 37.68 18.08
N GLU A 621 -5.01 37.82 17.18
CA GLU A 621 -3.93 36.85 16.99
C GLU A 621 -2.83 37.20 18.00
N ILE A 622 -2.73 36.42 19.07
CA ILE A 622 -1.72 36.61 20.11
C ILE A 622 -0.38 36.06 19.61
N ASP A 623 0.69 36.83 19.79
CA ASP A 623 2.05 36.37 19.53
C ASP A 623 2.54 35.48 20.69
N TRP A 624 2.23 34.19 20.59
CA TRP A 624 2.55 33.22 21.62
C TRP A 624 4.05 32.99 21.74
N ASP A 625 4.80 32.99 20.64
CA ASP A 625 6.26 32.85 20.66
C ASP A 625 6.90 33.97 21.48
N LEU A 626 6.39 35.20 21.32
CA LEU A 626 6.80 36.33 22.14
C LEU A 626 6.44 36.16 23.62
N LEU A 627 5.24 35.66 23.93
CA LEU A 627 4.81 35.41 25.32
C LEU A 627 5.69 34.38 26.04
N TYR A 628 6.17 33.37 25.31
CA TYR A 628 6.96 32.26 25.86
C TYR A 628 8.47 32.39 25.65
N THR A 629 8.98 33.50 25.08
CA THR A 629 10.41 33.70 24.74
C THR A 629 11.37 33.41 25.91
N ASN A 630 11.01 33.80 27.14
CA ASN A 630 11.82 33.57 28.35
C ASN A 630 11.27 32.44 29.25
N ARG A 631 10.36 31.63 28.72
CA ARG A 631 9.66 30.55 29.43
C ARG A 631 9.72 29.25 28.62
N PRO A 632 10.93 28.71 28.35
CA PRO A 632 11.06 27.49 27.57
C PRO A 632 10.33 26.34 28.27
N THR A 633 9.49 25.64 27.52
CA THR A 633 8.72 24.51 27.99
C THR A 633 8.48 23.55 26.84
N ASN A 634 8.04 22.34 27.16
CA ASN A 634 7.82 21.29 26.16
C ASN A 634 6.34 21.22 25.78
N LYS A 635 6.09 20.73 24.57
CA LYS A 635 4.75 20.32 24.12
C LYS A 635 4.30 19.07 24.87
N LEU A 636 3.00 18.78 24.81
CA LEU A 636 2.38 17.56 25.32
C LEU A 636 1.43 16.97 24.28
N HIS A 637 1.24 15.66 24.34
CA HIS A 637 0.10 15.01 23.69
C HIS A 637 -1.19 15.36 24.43
N LEU A 638 -2.02 16.21 23.82
CA LEU A 638 -3.30 16.70 24.35
C LEU A 638 -4.44 16.35 23.39
N PRO A 639 -5.71 16.33 23.86
CA PRO A 639 -6.85 16.11 22.99
C PRO A 639 -6.84 16.97 21.71
N VAL A 640 -7.17 16.33 20.60
CA VAL A 640 -7.16 16.87 19.23
C VAL A 640 -8.56 17.27 18.79
N TYR A 641 -8.67 18.02 17.69
CA TYR A 641 -9.93 18.58 17.20
C TYR A 641 -11.05 17.53 16.97
N PRO A 642 -12.23 17.65 17.63
CA PRO A 642 -13.34 16.75 17.43
C PRO A 642 -14.17 17.15 16.21
N PHE A 643 -13.74 16.71 15.03
CA PHE A 643 -14.41 16.98 13.75
C PHE A 643 -15.92 16.71 13.76
N GLU A 644 -16.69 17.60 13.13
CA GLU A 644 -18.13 17.40 12.97
C GLU A 644 -18.44 16.20 12.07
N LYS A 645 -19.30 15.31 12.54
CA LYS A 645 -19.67 14.07 11.83
C LYS A 645 -20.77 14.32 10.80
N THR A 646 -20.44 15.00 9.70
CA THR A 646 -21.40 15.26 8.61
C THR A 646 -21.35 14.16 7.57
N ARG A 647 -22.49 13.55 7.24
CA ARG A 647 -22.58 12.55 6.17
C ARG A 647 -22.26 13.17 4.82
N CYS A 648 -21.25 12.60 4.17
CA CYS A 648 -20.78 12.89 2.83
C CYS A 648 -20.79 11.55 2.08
N TRP A 649 -21.69 11.38 1.12
CA TRP A 649 -21.77 10.16 0.33
C TRP A 649 -22.45 10.46 -1.00
N LEU A 650 -22.34 9.56 -1.97
CA LEU A 650 -23.06 9.65 -3.24
C LEU A 650 -24.56 9.85 -2.98
N THR A 651 -25.14 10.85 -3.64
CA THR A 651 -26.59 11.04 -3.61
C THR A 651 -27.20 10.14 -4.67
N ILE A 652 -28.21 9.38 -4.25
CA ILE A 652 -28.80 8.34 -5.09
C ILE A 652 -30.23 8.78 -5.39
N PRO A 653 -30.55 9.21 -6.62
CA PRO A 653 -31.92 9.52 -7.00
C PRO A 653 -32.77 8.24 -7.04
N GLU A 654 -34.00 8.26 -6.50
CA GLU A 654 -34.98 7.18 -6.67
C GLU A 654 -35.21 6.84 -8.15
N VAL A 655 -35.09 7.84 -9.03
CA VAL A 655 -35.21 7.70 -10.49
C VAL A 655 -34.10 6.81 -11.06
N THR A 656 -32.86 6.91 -10.54
CA THR A 656 -31.73 6.09 -11.00
C THR A 656 -31.95 4.62 -10.65
N LEU A 657 -32.51 4.30 -9.48
CA LEU A 657 -32.91 2.93 -9.11
C LEU A 657 -34.01 2.36 -10.02
N SER A 658 -34.95 3.19 -10.49
CA SER A 658 -35.96 2.77 -11.47
C SER A 658 -35.41 2.66 -12.91
N GLN A 659 -34.48 3.53 -13.31
CA GLN A 659 -33.82 3.48 -14.62
C GLN A 659 -32.86 2.30 -14.75
N ILE A 660 -32.13 1.93 -13.69
CA ILE A 660 -31.34 0.67 -13.58
C ILE A 660 -32.26 -0.56 -13.79
N ASN A 661 -33.52 -0.48 -13.38
CA ASN A 661 -34.49 -1.56 -13.55
C ASN A 661 -35.11 -1.65 -14.96
N GLU A 662 -35.21 -0.55 -15.72
CA GLU A 662 -35.91 -0.52 -17.01
C GLU A 662 -34.99 -0.48 -18.24
N LEU A 663 -33.88 0.27 -18.19
CA LEU A 663 -32.98 0.44 -19.34
C LEU A 663 -31.85 -0.60 -19.36
N ASP A 664 -31.57 -1.24 -18.23
CA ASP A 664 -30.40 -2.11 -18.07
C ASP A 664 -30.70 -3.61 -17.87
N ARG A 665 -31.99 -4.00 -17.80
CA ARG A 665 -32.38 -5.42 -17.73
C ARG A 665 -32.10 -6.21 -19.01
N GLU A 666 -31.92 -5.54 -20.14
CA GLU A 666 -31.53 -6.22 -21.40
C GLU A 666 -30.05 -6.00 -21.77
N SER A 667 -29.46 -4.83 -21.50
CA SER A 667 -28.04 -4.52 -21.74
C SER A 667 -27.13 -5.15 -20.68
N LEU A 668 -27.34 -4.90 -19.38
CA LEU A 668 -26.53 -5.54 -18.32
C LEU A 668 -26.79 -7.03 -18.22
N HIS A 669 -27.96 -7.53 -18.63
CA HIS A 669 -28.20 -8.98 -18.62
C HIS A 669 -27.52 -9.67 -19.81
N LYS A 670 -27.44 -9.02 -20.98
CA LYS A 670 -26.61 -9.47 -22.11
C LYS A 670 -25.12 -9.33 -21.83
N GLU A 671 -24.67 -8.24 -21.20
CA GLU A 671 -23.26 -8.03 -20.84
C GLU A 671 -22.83 -8.88 -19.64
N SER A 672 -23.70 -9.12 -18.65
CA SER A 672 -23.44 -10.02 -17.51
C SER A 672 -23.48 -11.50 -17.92
N GLN A 673 -24.42 -11.91 -18.78
CA GLN A 673 -24.40 -13.27 -19.36
C GLN A 673 -23.20 -13.45 -20.28
N GLN A 674 -22.84 -12.45 -21.09
CA GLN A 674 -21.61 -12.50 -21.88
C GLN A 674 -20.37 -12.54 -20.98
N SER A 675 -20.30 -11.74 -19.92
CA SER A 675 -19.16 -11.71 -18.98
C SER A 675 -19.04 -13.01 -18.18
N HIS A 676 -20.15 -13.58 -17.70
CA HIS A 676 -20.16 -14.92 -17.10
C HIS A 676 -19.73 -15.98 -18.11
N GLN A 677 -20.24 -15.92 -19.33
CA GLN A 677 -19.86 -16.84 -20.40
C GLN A 677 -18.38 -16.67 -20.78
N TYR A 678 -17.82 -15.46 -20.74
CA TYR A 678 -16.39 -15.21 -20.98
C TYR A 678 -15.54 -15.74 -19.83
N ILE A 679 -15.95 -15.56 -18.57
CA ILE A 679 -15.25 -16.11 -17.40
C ILE A 679 -15.30 -17.65 -17.39
N GLU A 680 -16.46 -18.26 -17.66
CA GLU A 680 -16.59 -19.72 -17.78
C GLU A 680 -15.76 -20.29 -18.93
N LYS A 681 -15.78 -19.63 -20.09
CA LYS A 681 -14.95 -20.02 -21.24
C LYS A 681 -13.46 -19.86 -20.96
N ALA A 682 -13.08 -18.80 -20.25
CA ALA A 682 -11.71 -18.54 -19.86
C ALA A 682 -11.21 -19.54 -18.80
N ASP A 683 -12.02 -19.88 -17.79
CA ASP A 683 -11.73 -20.95 -16.83
C ASP A 683 -11.64 -22.32 -17.52
N HIS A 684 -12.53 -22.59 -18.49
CA HIS A 684 -12.45 -23.80 -19.31
C HIS A 684 -11.16 -23.87 -20.12
N TYR A 685 -10.75 -22.76 -20.75
CA TYR A 685 -9.47 -22.66 -21.45
C TYR A 685 -8.28 -22.90 -20.52
N VAL A 686 -8.26 -22.26 -19.34
CA VAL A 686 -7.19 -22.45 -18.35
C VAL A 686 -7.10 -23.90 -17.92
N LYS A 687 -8.23 -24.56 -17.64
CA LYS A 687 -8.28 -25.99 -17.31
C LYS A 687 -7.81 -26.88 -18.46
N GLN A 688 -8.13 -26.55 -19.72
CA GLN A 688 -7.67 -27.36 -20.85
C GLN A 688 -6.16 -27.20 -21.12
N VAL A 689 -5.61 -25.99 -21.00
CA VAL A 689 -4.22 -25.70 -21.38
C VAL A 689 -3.25 -25.91 -20.21
N TYR A 690 -3.66 -25.57 -18.98
CA TYR A 690 -2.79 -25.48 -17.80
C TYR A 690 -3.09 -26.50 -16.70
N ALA A 691 -3.96 -27.51 -16.90
CA ALA A 691 -4.23 -28.51 -15.86
C ALA A 691 -3.09 -29.51 -15.61
N THR A 692 -2.16 -29.68 -16.54
CA THR A 692 -1.04 -30.62 -16.43
C THR A 692 0.28 -29.97 -16.88
N PRO A 693 1.44 -30.46 -16.41
CA PRO A 693 2.74 -29.95 -16.86
C PRO A 693 2.84 -29.99 -18.39
N TRP A 694 3.47 -28.97 -18.97
CA TRP A 694 3.54 -28.84 -20.42
C TRP A 694 4.55 -29.82 -21.02
N PRO A 695 4.21 -30.47 -22.15
CA PRO A 695 5.12 -31.36 -22.84
C PRO A 695 6.26 -30.55 -23.48
N ARG A 696 7.47 -31.10 -23.44
CA ARG A 696 8.53 -30.66 -24.37
C ARG A 696 8.31 -31.34 -25.71
N LEU A 697 8.55 -30.65 -26.82
CA LEU A 697 8.47 -31.27 -28.14
C LEU A 697 9.58 -32.30 -28.34
N GLY A 698 10.69 -32.21 -27.59
CA GLY A 698 11.77 -33.19 -27.59
C GLY A 698 12.56 -33.28 -28.90
N LEU A 699 12.20 -32.46 -29.89
CA LEU A 699 12.80 -32.41 -31.23
C LEU A 699 14.24 -31.88 -31.23
N SER A 700 14.65 -31.16 -30.19
CA SER A 700 15.99 -30.60 -30.02
C SER A 700 16.98 -31.54 -29.31
N GLY A 701 16.51 -32.68 -28.78
CA GLY A 701 17.31 -33.60 -27.95
C GLY A 701 17.70 -33.01 -26.58
N ASN A 702 18.62 -33.66 -25.84
CA ASN A 702 19.14 -33.17 -24.55
C ASN A 702 20.08 -31.94 -24.66
N LYS A 703 19.98 -31.15 -25.74
CA LYS A 703 20.86 -29.99 -25.96
C LYS A 703 20.48 -28.86 -25.00
N ILE A 704 21.48 -28.28 -24.33
CA ILE A 704 21.29 -27.23 -23.32
C ILE A 704 21.01 -25.89 -24.03
N LYS A 705 19.94 -25.18 -23.62
CA LYS A 705 19.61 -23.84 -24.11
C LYS A 705 20.75 -22.85 -23.84
N LYS A 706 21.27 -22.24 -24.90
CA LYS A 706 22.10 -21.03 -24.86
C LYS A 706 21.29 -19.85 -25.40
N LEU A 707 21.78 -18.62 -25.20
CA LEU A 707 21.25 -17.45 -25.88
C LEU A 707 21.68 -17.49 -27.35
N TYR A 708 20.71 -17.60 -28.25
CA TYR A 708 20.90 -17.63 -29.71
C TYR A 708 20.70 -16.23 -30.32
N THR A 709 21.46 -15.90 -31.37
CA THR A 709 21.30 -14.66 -32.13
C THR A 709 20.53 -14.90 -33.43
N ILE A 710 20.16 -13.83 -34.13
CA ILE A 710 19.50 -13.90 -35.44
C ILE A 710 20.31 -14.71 -36.46
N ASP A 711 21.63 -14.71 -36.34
CA ASP A 711 22.54 -15.42 -37.25
C ASP A 711 22.46 -16.95 -37.09
N ASP A 712 21.86 -17.44 -35.99
CA ASP A 712 21.69 -18.87 -35.70
C ASP A 712 20.39 -19.46 -36.31
N VAL A 713 19.54 -18.62 -36.91
CA VAL A 713 18.21 -18.99 -37.44
C VAL A 713 18.29 -19.38 -38.92
N SER A 714 17.87 -20.61 -39.23
CA SER A 714 17.61 -21.05 -40.60
C SER A 714 16.13 -20.88 -40.95
N SER A 715 15.85 -20.40 -42.16
CA SER A 715 14.50 -20.23 -42.68
C SER A 715 14.26 -21.05 -43.95
N LEU A 716 13.12 -21.74 -44.02
CA LEU A 716 12.59 -22.40 -45.23
C LEU A 716 11.35 -21.64 -45.68
N ILE A 717 11.33 -21.19 -46.93
CA ILE A 717 10.18 -20.49 -47.54
C ILE A 717 9.63 -21.36 -48.65
N PHE A 718 8.31 -21.60 -48.63
CA PHE A 718 7.58 -22.36 -49.64
C PHE A 718 6.17 -21.78 -49.81
N ALA A 719 5.44 -22.18 -50.84
CA ALA A 719 4.14 -21.58 -51.16
C ALA A 719 3.08 -22.61 -51.53
N ILE A 720 1.93 -22.52 -50.87
CA ILE A 720 0.76 -23.36 -51.14
C ILE A 720 -0.13 -22.62 -52.15
N ASN A 721 -0.11 -23.09 -53.39
CA ASN A 721 -0.77 -22.45 -54.52
C ASN A 721 -1.78 -23.39 -55.22
N GLY A 722 -2.48 -22.87 -56.22
CA GLY A 722 -3.22 -23.71 -57.17
C GLY A 722 -4.38 -24.50 -56.56
N GLU A 723 -4.44 -25.80 -56.83
CA GLU A 723 -5.55 -26.68 -56.43
C GLU A 723 -5.59 -26.92 -54.91
N LEU A 724 -4.44 -27.11 -54.29
CA LEU A 724 -4.35 -27.34 -52.84
C LEU A 724 -4.88 -26.15 -52.03
N ASN A 725 -4.52 -24.91 -52.39
CA ASN A 725 -5.08 -23.71 -51.76
C ASN A 725 -6.61 -23.63 -51.88
N ARG A 726 -7.17 -23.95 -53.06
CA ARG A 726 -8.64 -23.98 -53.25
C ARG A 726 -9.29 -25.05 -52.38
N ASN A 727 -8.68 -26.24 -52.29
CA ASN A 727 -9.19 -27.34 -51.50
C ASN A 727 -9.14 -27.04 -49.99
N LEU A 728 -8.09 -26.36 -49.51
CA LEU A 728 -7.98 -25.92 -48.11
C LEU A 728 -9.05 -24.90 -47.74
N ARG A 729 -9.33 -23.92 -48.62
CA ARG A 729 -10.41 -22.95 -48.40
C ARG A 729 -11.79 -23.61 -48.43
N ARG A 730 -11.99 -24.59 -49.33
CA ARG A 730 -13.20 -25.40 -49.34
C ARG A 730 -13.35 -26.20 -48.05
N LEU A 731 -12.28 -26.85 -47.58
CA LEU A 731 -12.28 -27.61 -46.33
C LEU A 731 -12.63 -26.72 -45.12
N ALA A 732 -12.04 -25.53 -45.04
CA ALA A 732 -12.36 -24.54 -44.01
C ALA A 732 -13.85 -24.17 -44.04
N SER A 733 -14.40 -23.90 -45.24
CA SER A 733 -15.82 -23.59 -45.42
C SER A 733 -16.75 -24.78 -45.11
N GLU A 734 -16.38 -26.01 -45.46
CA GLU A 734 -17.17 -27.21 -45.21
C GLU A 734 -17.20 -27.61 -43.73
N CYS A 735 -16.18 -27.21 -42.96
CA CYS A 735 -16.06 -27.48 -41.53
C CYS A 735 -16.43 -26.27 -40.66
N ASP A 736 -16.97 -25.20 -41.25
CA ASP A 736 -17.34 -23.94 -40.57
C ASP A 736 -16.22 -23.35 -39.71
N THR A 737 -15.02 -23.25 -40.28
CA THR A 737 -13.81 -22.76 -39.60
C THR A 737 -12.97 -21.84 -40.50
N THR A 738 -11.89 -21.29 -39.95
CA THR A 738 -10.97 -20.40 -40.68
C THR A 738 -9.84 -21.17 -41.35
N LEU A 739 -9.28 -20.60 -42.41
CA LEU A 739 -8.07 -21.12 -43.04
C LEU A 739 -6.89 -21.20 -42.04
N SER A 740 -6.81 -20.25 -41.11
CA SER A 740 -5.82 -20.25 -40.03
C SER A 740 -5.95 -21.48 -39.12
N ALA A 741 -7.17 -21.85 -38.72
CA ALA A 741 -7.42 -23.03 -37.91
C ALA A 741 -7.05 -24.33 -38.63
N VAL A 742 -7.33 -24.43 -39.94
CA VAL A 742 -6.95 -25.60 -40.76
C VAL A 742 -5.43 -25.75 -40.83
N LEU A 743 -4.71 -24.66 -41.08
CA LEU A 743 -3.25 -24.67 -41.15
C LEU A 743 -2.61 -24.95 -39.77
N LEU A 744 -3.14 -24.35 -38.70
CA LEU A 744 -2.68 -24.62 -37.34
C LEU A 744 -2.88 -26.10 -36.96
N ALA A 745 -4.05 -26.67 -37.26
CA ALA A 745 -4.33 -28.09 -36.99
C ALA A 745 -3.36 -29.00 -37.78
N ALA A 746 -3.10 -28.69 -39.05
CA ALA A 746 -2.12 -29.42 -39.85
C ALA A 746 -0.70 -29.29 -39.24
N TYR A 747 -0.34 -28.12 -38.73
CA TYR A 747 0.96 -27.89 -38.09
C TYR A 747 1.12 -28.67 -36.80
N GLN A 748 0.11 -28.66 -35.91
CA GLN A 748 0.11 -29.49 -34.70
C GLN A 748 0.21 -30.98 -35.03
N LEU A 749 -0.44 -31.43 -36.12
CA LEU A 749 -0.36 -32.82 -36.58
C LEU A 749 1.05 -33.18 -37.09
N VAL A 750 1.70 -32.30 -37.86
CA VAL A 750 3.10 -32.49 -38.27
C VAL A 750 4.02 -32.57 -37.06
N LEU A 751 3.86 -31.67 -36.08
CA LEU A 751 4.65 -31.68 -34.84
C LEU A 751 4.45 -32.97 -34.04
N ALA A 752 3.22 -33.46 -33.92
CA ALA A 752 2.91 -34.74 -33.27
C ALA A 752 3.62 -35.92 -33.94
N LYS A 753 3.66 -35.94 -35.27
CA LYS A 753 4.33 -37.01 -36.03
C LYS A 753 5.84 -36.93 -35.91
N TYR A 754 6.43 -35.73 -35.88
CA TYR A 754 7.87 -35.57 -35.67
C TYR A 754 8.29 -35.90 -34.24
N ALA A 755 7.51 -35.47 -33.24
CA ALA A 755 7.82 -35.68 -31.83
C ALA A 755 7.46 -37.09 -31.35
N GLY A 756 6.62 -37.81 -32.09
CA GLY A 756 6.11 -39.12 -31.69
C GLY A 756 5.23 -39.06 -30.44
N GLN A 757 4.59 -37.91 -30.20
CA GLN A 757 3.73 -37.68 -29.03
C GLN A 757 2.42 -37.02 -29.44
N GLU A 758 1.38 -37.29 -28.66
CA GLU A 758 0.04 -36.77 -28.91
C GLU A 758 -0.28 -35.54 -28.06
N ASP A 759 0.59 -35.04 -27.20
CA ASP A 759 0.37 -33.83 -26.39
C ASP A 759 1.20 -32.69 -26.97
N ILE A 760 0.55 -31.74 -27.63
CA ILE A 760 1.22 -30.70 -28.43
C ILE A 760 0.76 -29.31 -27.97
N VAL A 761 1.73 -28.45 -27.68
CA VAL A 761 1.49 -27.04 -27.35
C VAL A 761 2.13 -26.14 -28.41
N VAL A 762 1.33 -25.28 -29.02
CA VAL A 762 1.75 -24.28 -30.02
C VAL A 762 1.29 -22.91 -29.59
N GLY A 763 2.18 -21.91 -29.66
CA GLY A 763 1.82 -20.52 -29.46
C GLY A 763 1.15 -19.90 -30.68
N VAL A 764 0.19 -19.00 -30.46
CA VAL A 764 -0.47 -18.18 -31.49
C VAL A 764 -0.65 -16.75 -31.00
N TYR A 765 -0.77 -15.78 -31.90
CA TYR A 765 -1.17 -14.42 -31.52
C TYR A 765 -2.68 -14.32 -31.32
N ALA A 766 -3.10 -13.57 -30.30
CA ALA A 766 -4.51 -13.38 -29.99
C ALA A 766 -5.23 -12.53 -31.06
N PRO A 767 -6.37 -12.97 -31.63
CA PRO A 767 -7.10 -12.18 -32.61
C PRO A 767 -7.94 -11.12 -31.89
N THR A 768 -7.36 -9.96 -31.53
CA THR A 768 -8.01 -8.64 -31.34
C THR A 768 -7.09 -7.63 -30.64
N SER A 769 -6.02 -7.22 -31.30
CA SER A 769 -5.48 -5.86 -31.15
C SER A 769 -5.93 -5.05 -32.36
N LYS A 770 -7.22 -4.65 -32.41
CA LYS A 770 -7.59 -3.54 -33.31
C LYS A 770 -6.96 -2.28 -32.71
N PRO A 771 -6.06 -1.59 -33.42
CA PRO A 771 -5.60 -0.29 -32.96
C PRO A 771 -6.82 0.63 -32.94
N MET A 772 -7.05 1.33 -31.83
CA MET A 772 -7.80 2.57 -31.88
C MET A 772 -7.10 3.44 -32.93
N ILE A 773 -7.84 3.85 -33.96
CA ILE A 773 -7.32 4.67 -35.04
C ILE A 773 -6.88 6.01 -34.42
N GLY A 774 -5.56 6.22 -34.40
CA GLY A 774 -4.92 7.50 -34.09
C GLY A 774 -4.16 7.54 -32.77
N ASP A 775 -2.97 6.93 -32.72
CA ASP A 775 -1.73 7.69 -32.53
C ASP A 775 -0.49 6.78 -32.67
N HIS A 776 0.57 7.34 -33.23
CA HIS A 776 1.98 6.92 -33.29
C HIS A 776 2.41 5.44 -33.14
N ARG A 777 3.12 4.97 -34.18
CA ARG A 777 3.95 3.75 -34.21
C ARG A 777 5.05 3.80 -33.14
N GLU A 778 5.04 2.83 -32.22
CA GLU A 778 6.17 2.05 -31.65
C GLU A 778 5.66 1.29 -30.41
N ASP A 779 5.95 -0.01 -30.33
CA ASP A 779 5.86 -0.89 -29.14
C ASP A 779 4.50 -1.13 -28.45
N THR A 780 3.55 -1.78 -29.12
CA THR A 780 2.50 -2.56 -28.42
C THR A 780 2.81 -4.06 -28.52
N LEU A 781 3.20 -4.65 -27.40
CA LEU A 781 3.36 -6.09 -27.21
C LEU A 781 2.04 -6.81 -27.57
N THR A 782 1.96 -7.44 -28.74
CA THR A 782 0.91 -8.42 -29.02
C THR A 782 1.17 -9.66 -28.16
N GLU A 783 0.42 -9.81 -27.07
CA GLU A 783 0.51 -10.99 -26.21
C GLU A 783 0.22 -12.26 -27.02
N SER A 784 1.17 -13.18 -27.05
CA SER A 784 1.03 -14.51 -27.66
C SER A 784 0.52 -15.52 -26.62
N VAL A 785 -0.42 -16.37 -27.01
CA VAL A 785 -1.13 -17.32 -26.15
C VAL A 785 -0.92 -18.76 -26.59
N ALA A 786 -1.02 -19.71 -25.67
CA ALA A 786 -0.78 -21.13 -25.97
C ALA A 786 -2.05 -21.88 -26.34
N ILE A 787 -1.94 -22.78 -27.32
CA ILE A 787 -2.96 -23.76 -27.68
C ILE A 787 -2.38 -25.15 -27.42
N ARG A 788 -2.96 -25.87 -26.46
CA ARG A 788 -2.64 -27.27 -26.15
C ARG A 788 -3.71 -28.19 -26.73
N ASN A 789 -3.31 -29.10 -27.61
CA ASN A 789 -4.21 -30.03 -28.29
C ASN A 789 -3.66 -31.45 -28.27
N TYR A 790 -4.55 -32.41 -28.50
CA TYR A 790 -4.23 -33.82 -28.52
C TYR A 790 -4.54 -34.50 -29.86
N PRO A 791 -3.67 -34.41 -30.90
CA PRO A 791 -3.83 -35.07 -32.20
C PRO A 791 -3.67 -36.60 -32.10
N ASN A 792 -4.61 -37.26 -31.42
CA ASN A 792 -4.63 -38.69 -31.17
C ASN A 792 -5.08 -39.51 -32.39
N GLY A 793 -4.45 -40.68 -32.58
CA GLY A 793 -4.70 -41.58 -33.71
C GLY A 793 -6.16 -42.01 -33.97
N TYR A 794 -7.02 -42.04 -32.95
CA TYR A 794 -8.43 -42.44 -33.05
C TYR A 794 -9.36 -41.32 -33.56
N LYS A 795 -8.88 -40.07 -33.64
CA LYS A 795 -9.69 -38.94 -34.11
C LYS A 795 -9.68 -38.88 -35.63
N THR A 796 -10.79 -38.45 -36.22
CA THR A 796 -10.76 -37.98 -37.61
C THR A 796 -10.15 -36.58 -37.66
N PHE A 797 -9.60 -36.17 -38.81
CA PHE A 797 -9.11 -34.80 -38.97
C PHE A 797 -10.19 -33.75 -38.72
N GLU A 798 -11.42 -33.98 -39.21
CA GLU A 798 -12.57 -33.09 -38.95
C GLU A 798 -12.86 -32.93 -37.46
N TYR A 799 -12.81 -34.02 -36.68
CA TYR A 799 -13.02 -33.97 -35.24
C TYR A 799 -11.90 -33.18 -34.54
N PHE A 800 -10.65 -33.42 -34.94
CA PHE A 800 -9.50 -32.70 -34.39
C PHE A 800 -9.53 -31.20 -34.75
N LEU A 801 -9.85 -30.87 -36.00
CA LEU A 801 -10.02 -29.50 -36.47
C LEU A 801 -11.11 -28.77 -35.69
N LYS A 802 -12.18 -29.47 -35.31
CA LYS A 802 -13.23 -28.92 -34.45
C LYS A 802 -12.69 -28.54 -33.06
N GLU A 803 -11.89 -29.41 -32.43
CA GLU A 803 -11.26 -29.10 -31.13
C GLU A 803 -10.33 -27.88 -31.20
N VAL A 804 -9.54 -27.78 -32.27
CA VAL A 804 -8.67 -26.62 -32.53
C VAL A 804 -9.49 -25.35 -32.70
N THR A 805 -10.59 -25.43 -33.45
CA THR A 805 -11.51 -24.30 -33.68
C THR A 805 -12.20 -23.85 -32.39
N GLU A 806 -12.64 -24.80 -31.55
CA GLU A 806 -13.24 -24.52 -30.25
C GLU A 806 -12.24 -23.81 -29.32
N LEU A 807 -10.97 -24.26 -29.28
CA LEU A 807 -9.92 -23.61 -28.49
C LEU A 807 -9.59 -22.19 -28.96
N ILE A 808 -9.54 -21.95 -30.27
CA ILE A 808 -9.37 -20.60 -30.82
C ILE A 808 -10.53 -19.69 -30.37
N ALA A 809 -11.77 -20.18 -30.43
CA ALA A 809 -12.94 -19.42 -29.98
C ALA A 809 -12.93 -19.15 -28.45
N LEU A 810 -12.38 -20.07 -27.65
CA LEU A 810 -12.17 -19.85 -26.22
C LEU A 810 -11.10 -18.78 -25.96
N ILE A 811 -10.01 -18.79 -26.71
CA ILE A 811 -8.95 -17.77 -26.63
C ILE A 811 -9.51 -16.38 -26.94
N GLU A 812 -10.30 -16.23 -28.02
CA GLU A 812 -10.94 -14.96 -28.39
C GLU A 812 -11.86 -14.42 -27.27
N ALA A 813 -12.52 -15.32 -26.53
CA ALA A 813 -13.30 -14.98 -25.33
C ALA A 813 -12.43 -14.54 -24.15
N THR A 814 -11.18 -15.02 -24.09
CA THR A 814 -10.23 -14.76 -23.00
C THR A 814 -9.53 -13.40 -23.15
N VAL A 815 -9.34 -12.87 -24.37
CA VAL A 815 -8.72 -11.53 -24.62
C VAL A 815 -9.45 -10.37 -23.94
N ARG A 816 -10.72 -10.58 -23.55
CA ARG A 816 -11.53 -9.59 -22.81
C ARG A 816 -11.38 -9.66 -21.28
N VAL A 817 -10.63 -10.63 -20.77
CA VAL A 817 -10.34 -10.84 -19.35
C VAL A 817 -8.81 -10.98 -19.20
N PRO A 818 -8.12 -10.10 -18.45
CA PRO A 818 -6.66 -10.18 -18.32
C PRO A 818 -6.22 -11.59 -17.89
N LEU A 819 -5.25 -12.19 -18.59
CA LEU A 819 -4.80 -13.56 -18.30
C LEU A 819 -4.28 -13.70 -16.85
N SER A 820 -3.72 -12.62 -16.30
CA SER A 820 -3.31 -12.50 -14.89
C SER A 820 -4.46 -12.68 -13.90
N PHE A 821 -5.68 -12.28 -14.26
CA PHE A 821 -6.89 -12.43 -13.45
C PHE A 821 -7.34 -13.89 -13.37
N LEU A 822 -7.13 -14.66 -14.44
CA LEU A 822 -7.53 -16.07 -14.55
C LEU A 822 -6.49 -17.03 -13.97
N LEU A 823 -5.20 -16.67 -14.06
CA LEU A 823 -4.12 -17.42 -13.42
C LEU A 823 -4.06 -17.20 -11.90
N ALA A 824 -4.77 -16.20 -11.38
CA ALA A 824 -4.94 -15.96 -9.94
C ALA A 824 -6.03 -16.83 -9.31
N THR A 825 -6.84 -17.56 -10.10
CA THR A 825 -7.84 -18.49 -9.56
C THR A 825 -7.19 -19.79 -9.07
N PRO A 826 -7.51 -20.34 -7.88
CA PRO A 826 -6.71 -21.36 -7.20
C PRO A 826 -6.81 -22.79 -7.77
N ALA A 827 -7.30 -22.95 -9.00
CA ALA A 827 -7.41 -24.26 -9.61
C ALA A 827 -6.07 -24.68 -10.22
N GLN A 828 -5.26 -25.31 -9.36
CA GLN A 828 -4.15 -26.22 -9.68
C GLN A 828 -2.76 -25.59 -9.88
N GLY A 829 -1.85 -25.98 -8.97
CA GLY A 829 -0.48 -25.50 -8.90
C GLY A 829 0.39 -25.96 -10.07
N ILE A 830 0.46 -25.14 -11.12
CA ILE A 830 1.48 -25.24 -12.16
C ILE A 830 2.40 -24.03 -12.09
N VAL A 831 3.68 -24.34 -11.89
CA VAL A 831 4.81 -23.41 -11.78
C VAL A 831 5.07 -22.77 -13.15
N GLN A 832 5.01 -21.43 -13.24
CA GLN A 832 5.57 -20.69 -14.36
C GLN A 832 7.05 -20.39 -14.07
N ASN A 833 7.96 -21.07 -14.78
CA ASN A 833 9.35 -20.67 -14.91
C ASN A 833 9.53 -19.99 -16.27
N GLU A 834 10.43 -19.01 -16.30
CA GLU A 834 10.79 -18.14 -17.42
C GLU A 834 11.09 -18.87 -18.75
N THR A 835 11.00 -18.15 -19.89
CA THR A 835 11.06 -18.54 -21.33
C THR A 835 9.74 -19.05 -21.95
N PRO A 836 9.47 -18.81 -23.26
CA PRO A 836 8.11 -18.87 -23.81
C PRO A 836 7.55 -20.25 -23.56
N MET A 837 6.33 -20.28 -23.02
CA MET A 837 5.83 -21.50 -22.42
C MET A 837 5.75 -22.65 -23.45
N TYR A 838 5.75 -22.37 -24.76
CA TYR A 838 5.80 -23.34 -25.87
C TYR A 838 7.09 -23.24 -26.70
N GLU A 839 7.57 -24.37 -27.21
CA GLU A 839 8.77 -24.47 -28.08
C GLU A 839 8.45 -24.19 -29.57
N ALA A 840 7.18 -24.27 -29.97
CA ALA A 840 6.71 -24.00 -31.32
C ALA A 840 5.64 -22.90 -31.39
N MET A 841 5.67 -22.07 -32.44
CA MET A 841 4.70 -21.00 -32.69
C MET A 841 4.13 -21.06 -34.10
N PHE A 842 2.88 -20.67 -34.25
CA PHE A 842 2.20 -20.48 -35.53
C PHE A 842 1.61 -19.07 -35.61
N ASP A 843 1.80 -18.40 -36.73
CA ASP A 843 1.20 -17.11 -37.01
C ASP A 843 0.64 -17.08 -38.43
N MET A 844 -0.49 -16.40 -38.62
CA MET A 844 -1.08 -16.17 -39.93
C MET A 844 -1.43 -14.70 -40.13
N GLN A 845 -0.83 -14.08 -41.14
CA GLN A 845 -0.98 -12.66 -41.45
C GLN A 845 -1.76 -12.46 -42.75
N GLN A 846 -2.53 -11.37 -42.83
CA GLN A 846 -3.13 -10.91 -44.08
C GLN A 846 -2.19 -9.90 -44.75
N SER A 847 -1.97 -10.05 -46.06
CA SER A 847 -1.00 -9.26 -46.82
C SER A 847 -1.22 -7.74 -46.73
N THR A 848 -0.20 -7.00 -46.31
CA THR A 848 -0.03 -5.55 -46.47
C THR A 848 1.14 -5.24 -47.43
N ASP A 849 1.05 -5.65 -48.70
CA ASP A 849 1.96 -5.35 -49.83
C ASP A 849 3.51 -5.49 -49.66
N GLU A 850 4.02 -5.95 -48.52
CA GLU A 850 5.45 -6.22 -48.29
C GLU A 850 5.73 -7.73 -48.35
N SER A 851 6.71 -8.14 -49.16
CA SER A 851 7.25 -9.50 -49.15
C SER A 851 7.80 -9.86 -47.77
N ILE A 852 7.66 -11.12 -47.32
CA ILE A 852 8.23 -11.58 -46.03
C ILE A 852 9.72 -11.25 -46.00
N SER A 853 10.11 -10.24 -45.21
CA SER A 853 11.54 -9.92 -45.06
C SER A 853 12.19 -10.97 -44.16
N ALA A 854 13.50 -11.18 -44.33
CA ALA A 854 14.25 -12.08 -43.45
C ALA A 854 14.12 -11.68 -41.97
N ASN A 855 13.84 -10.39 -41.69
CA ASN A 855 13.88 -9.78 -40.36
C ASN A 855 12.49 -9.55 -39.71
N SER A 856 11.37 -9.86 -40.37
CA SER A 856 10.04 -9.44 -39.89
C SER A 856 9.46 -10.23 -38.72
N VAL A 857 10.12 -11.31 -38.27
CA VAL A 857 9.62 -12.17 -37.17
C VAL A 857 10.48 -12.04 -35.90
N THR A 858 11.57 -11.29 -35.96
CA THR A 858 12.49 -11.10 -34.84
C THR A 858 12.78 -9.61 -34.69
N GLY A 859 11.91 -8.93 -33.92
CA GLY A 859 12.35 -7.70 -33.27
C GLY A 859 13.64 -7.98 -32.49
N ASN A 860 14.49 -6.96 -32.32
CA ASN A 860 15.88 -7.01 -31.82
C ASN A 860 16.10 -7.60 -30.39
N GLN A 861 15.38 -8.63 -29.96
CA GLN A 861 15.51 -9.26 -28.65
C GLN A 861 15.61 -10.79 -28.77
N GLN A 862 16.46 -11.35 -27.90
CA GLN A 862 16.73 -12.77 -27.74
C GLN A 862 15.43 -13.58 -27.64
N THR A 863 15.04 -14.28 -28.71
CA THR A 863 13.80 -15.07 -28.73
C THR A 863 14.05 -16.45 -28.11
N GLY A 864 13.32 -16.79 -27.05
CA GLY A 864 13.29 -18.16 -26.50
C GLY A 864 12.47 -19.16 -27.33
N LEU A 865 11.97 -18.77 -28.51
CA LEU A 865 11.15 -19.57 -29.42
C LEU A 865 12.03 -20.39 -30.36
N GLU A 866 11.81 -21.71 -30.43
CA GLU A 866 12.72 -22.64 -31.12
C GLU A 866 12.28 -22.94 -32.57
N LEU A 867 10.96 -22.97 -32.82
CA LEU A 867 10.37 -23.33 -34.13
C LEU A 867 9.14 -22.46 -34.45
N VAL A 868 9.18 -21.66 -35.50
CA VAL A 868 8.10 -20.73 -35.88
C VAL A 868 7.63 -20.98 -37.30
N LEU A 869 6.33 -21.21 -37.50
CA LEU A 869 5.71 -21.28 -38.83
C LEU A 869 4.82 -20.04 -39.05
N LEU A 870 5.23 -19.19 -39.98
CA LEU A 870 4.46 -18.02 -40.43
C LEU A 870 3.77 -18.33 -41.75
N ALA A 871 2.47 -18.03 -41.85
CA ALA A 871 1.68 -18.08 -43.07
C ALA A 871 1.23 -16.67 -43.47
N VAL A 872 1.40 -16.29 -44.74
CA VAL A 872 0.90 -15.01 -45.28
C VAL A 872 -0.10 -15.30 -46.38
N ASP A 873 -1.35 -14.89 -46.16
CA ASP A 873 -2.42 -15.03 -47.15
C ASP A 873 -2.27 -13.97 -48.24
N LYS A 874 -1.91 -14.40 -49.46
CA LYS A 874 -1.76 -13.56 -50.66
C LYS A 874 -2.88 -13.84 -51.65
N VAL A 875 -3.08 -12.91 -52.59
CA VAL A 875 -4.13 -12.99 -53.62
C VAL A 875 -4.03 -14.30 -54.43
N ASP A 876 -2.82 -14.76 -54.73
CA ASP A 876 -2.58 -15.93 -55.60
C ASP A 876 -2.23 -17.24 -54.85
N GLY A 877 -2.21 -17.23 -53.51
CA GLY A 877 -1.75 -18.37 -52.72
C GLY A 877 -1.34 -18.04 -51.29
N ILE A 878 -0.84 -19.03 -50.55
CA ILE A 878 -0.38 -18.86 -49.16
C ILE A 878 1.13 -19.02 -49.14
N GLU A 879 1.87 -17.98 -48.75
CA GLU A 879 3.31 -18.07 -48.57
C GLU A 879 3.63 -18.52 -47.14
N MET A 880 4.45 -19.56 -46.98
CA MET A 880 4.82 -20.15 -45.71
C MET A 880 6.30 -19.90 -45.43
N LYS A 881 6.65 -19.53 -44.20
CA LYS A 881 8.04 -19.43 -43.72
C LYS A 881 8.19 -20.20 -42.41
N LEU A 882 8.96 -21.28 -42.44
CA LEU A 882 9.42 -21.98 -41.24
C LEU A 882 10.76 -21.39 -40.81
N SER A 883 10.87 -20.90 -39.57
CA SER A 883 12.10 -20.39 -38.96
C SER A 883 12.47 -21.26 -37.76
N CYS A 884 13.73 -21.67 -37.66
CA CYS A 884 14.20 -22.51 -36.56
C CYS A 884 15.67 -22.29 -36.22
N ILE A 885 16.07 -22.63 -35.00
CA ILE A 885 17.46 -22.53 -34.54
C ILE A 885 18.24 -23.74 -35.08
N THR A 886 19.23 -23.49 -35.94
CA THR A 886 19.92 -24.52 -36.73
C THR A 886 20.66 -25.54 -35.86
N GLU A 887 21.15 -25.14 -34.70
CA GLU A 887 21.85 -26.03 -33.76
C GLU A 887 20.92 -27.00 -33.02
N LEU A 888 19.62 -26.65 -32.89
CA LEU A 888 18.67 -27.45 -32.12
C LEU A 888 18.05 -28.56 -32.97
N TYR A 889 17.72 -28.29 -34.24
CA TYR A 889 16.94 -29.22 -35.06
C TYR A 889 17.77 -29.98 -36.11
N PRO A 890 17.45 -31.27 -36.39
CA PRO A 890 18.10 -32.01 -37.47
C PRO A 890 17.88 -31.36 -38.83
N ALA A 891 18.96 -31.11 -39.60
CA ALA A 891 18.89 -30.55 -40.96
C ALA A 891 17.95 -31.37 -41.88
N SER A 892 17.86 -32.68 -41.66
CA SER A 892 16.94 -33.56 -42.37
C SER A 892 15.46 -33.25 -42.10
N MET A 893 15.09 -32.80 -40.90
CA MET A 893 13.71 -32.41 -40.59
C MET A 893 13.37 -31.09 -41.31
N ILE A 894 14.25 -30.09 -41.21
CA ILE A 894 14.07 -28.79 -41.85
C ILE A 894 13.91 -28.95 -43.36
N SER A 895 14.79 -29.74 -44.00
CA SER A 895 14.76 -29.97 -45.45
C SER A 895 13.53 -30.75 -45.95
N ARG A 896 12.83 -31.47 -45.07
CA ARG A 896 11.65 -32.27 -45.42
C ARG A 896 10.33 -31.61 -45.02
N PHE A 897 10.37 -30.59 -44.18
CA PHE A 897 9.18 -29.97 -43.60
C PHE A 897 8.16 -29.52 -44.66
N GLU A 898 8.60 -28.86 -45.74
CA GLU A 898 7.73 -28.46 -46.86
C GLU A 898 6.94 -29.66 -47.40
N LYS A 899 7.64 -30.74 -47.78
CA LYS A 899 7.01 -31.93 -48.36
C LYS A 899 6.09 -32.65 -47.38
N ASP A 900 6.51 -32.78 -46.13
CA ASP A 900 5.73 -33.45 -45.09
C ASP A 900 4.47 -32.64 -44.74
N TYR A 901 4.57 -31.31 -44.68
CA TYR A 901 3.45 -30.42 -44.40
C TYR A 901 2.48 -30.40 -45.59
N GLU A 902 2.97 -30.22 -46.82
CA GLU A 902 2.13 -30.26 -48.04
C GLU A 902 1.43 -31.61 -48.19
N TYR A 903 2.12 -32.73 -47.95
CA TYR A 903 1.52 -34.05 -48.03
C TYR A 903 0.39 -34.24 -47.02
N ILE A 904 0.56 -33.78 -45.78
CA ILE A 904 -0.52 -33.80 -44.80
C ILE A 904 -1.68 -32.91 -45.25
N LEU A 905 -1.42 -31.71 -45.79
CA LEU A 905 -2.47 -30.84 -46.32
C LEU A 905 -3.26 -31.51 -47.46
N GLU A 906 -2.59 -32.22 -48.36
CA GLU A 906 -3.25 -33.00 -49.41
C GLU A 906 -4.17 -34.07 -48.82
N LEU A 907 -3.65 -34.91 -47.92
CA LEU A 907 -4.40 -35.99 -47.28
C LEU A 907 -5.67 -35.51 -46.55
N ILE A 908 -5.57 -34.41 -45.80
CA ILE A 908 -6.73 -33.87 -45.06
C ILE A 908 -7.75 -33.21 -45.98
N THR A 909 -7.33 -32.69 -47.14
CA THR A 909 -8.24 -32.12 -48.13
C THR A 909 -8.91 -33.17 -49.01
N ASP A 910 -8.27 -34.33 -49.20
CA ASP A 910 -8.84 -35.48 -49.90
C ASP A 910 -9.91 -36.18 -49.06
N SER A 911 -9.69 -36.29 -47.75
CA SER A 911 -10.69 -36.85 -46.83
C SER A 911 -10.59 -36.22 -45.44
N LYS A 912 -11.51 -35.30 -45.12
CA LYS A 912 -11.65 -34.75 -43.77
C LYS A 912 -11.97 -35.79 -42.70
N HIS A 913 -12.47 -36.97 -43.09
CA HIS A 913 -12.76 -38.08 -42.19
C HIS A 913 -11.58 -39.05 -42.03
N ILE A 914 -10.40 -38.75 -42.59
CA ILE A 914 -9.19 -39.54 -42.38
C ILE A 914 -8.87 -39.63 -40.89
N LEU A 915 -8.57 -40.83 -40.39
CA LEU A 915 -8.11 -41.01 -39.02
C LEU A 915 -6.67 -40.51 -38.88
N LEU A 916 -6.36 -39.81 -37.80
CA LEU A 916 -5.02 -39.24 -37.59
C LEU A 916 -3.93 -40.31 -37.52
N GLN A 917 -4.26 -41.57 -37.14
CA GLN A 917 -3.31 -42.69 -37.20
C GLN A 917 -2.93 -43.07 -38.63
N ASP A 918 -3.83 -42.86 -39.60
CA ASP A 918 -3.64 -43.18 -41.01
C ASP A 918 -2.92 -42.06 -41.77
N VAL A 919 -2.83 -40.86 -41.16
CA VAL A 919 -1.96 -39.79 -41.64
C VAL A 919 -0.50 -40.13 -41.31
N SER A 920 0.32 -40.23 -42.34
CA SER A 920 1.76 -40.47 -42.21
C SER A 920 2.56 -39.33 -42.83
N LEU A 921 3.81 -39.15 -42.37
CA LEU A 921 4.77 -38.30 -43.06
C LEU A 921 5.10 -38.93 -44.41
N PHE A 922 5.62 -38.15 -45.36
CA PHE A 922 5.81 -38.55 -46.76
C PHE A 922 6.76 -39.75 -46.97
N ALA A 923 7.44 -40.23 -45.92
CA ALA A 923 8.40 -41.33 -46.00
C ALA A 923 7.80 -42.72 -45.65
N LYS A 924 7.71 -43.58 -46.66
CA LYS A 924 7.87 -45.04 -46.52
C LYS A 924 8.98 -45.52 -47.46
N GLU A 925 9.89 -46.34 -46.91
CA GLU A 925 11.04 -47.04 -47.52
C GLU A 925 12.43 -46.36 -47.49
N ILE A 926 13.21 -46.65 -46.44
CA ILE A 926 14.50 -47.37 -46.60
C ILE A 926 14.51 -48.53 -45.60
N ALA A 927 14.74 -49.73 -46.12
CA ALA A 927 14.87 -50.97 -45.41
C ALA A 927 16.22 -51.10 -44.68
N ILE A 928 16.18 -51.72 -43.49
CA ILE A 928 17.12 -52.72 -42.97
C ILE A 928 18.61 -52.54 -43.35
N GLU A 929 19.42 -52.09 -42.39
CA GLU A 929 20.70 -52.74 -42.11
C GLU A 929 20.81 -53.02 -40.60
N HIS A 930 21.17 -54.27 -40.31
CA HIS A 930 21.26 -54.88 -39.00
C HIS A 930 22.38 -54.29 -38.13
N ILE A 931 22.09 -54.13 -36.84
CA ILE A 931 22.86 -54.62 -35.68
C ILE A 931 24.38 -54.80 -35.90
N GLU A 932 25.19 -54.00 -35.21
CA GLU A 932 26.30 -54.50 -34.40
C GLU A 932 26.49 -53.60 -33.16
N LEU A 933 26.10 -54.13 -32.00
CA LEU A 933 26.61 -53.74 -30.70
C LEU A 933 27.99 -54.42 -30.52
N ASP A 934 28.88 -53.73 -29.78
CA ASP A 934 30.19 -54.15 -29.26
C ASP A 934 31.43 -53.96 -30.16
N ALA A 935 32.11 -52.81 -30.01
CA ALA A 935 33.58 -52.70 -29.80
C ALA A 935 34.05 -51.22 -29.85
N LEU A 936 35.08 -50.90 -29.03
CA LEU A 936 35.73 -49.60 -28.75
C LEU A 936 35.02 -48.82 -27.62
N ASP A 937 35.23 -49.17 -26.35
CA ASP A 937 36.50 -49.28 -25.62
C ASP A 937 37.34 -47.98 -25.69
N LEU A 938 37.32 -47.26 -24.56
CA LEU A 938 38.45 -46.57 -23.89
C LEU A 938 39.23 -45.46 -24.63
N ALA A 939 39.42 -44.36 -23.87
CA ALA A 939 40.24 -43.16 -24.07
C ALA A 939 39.43 -41.96 -24.61
N PHE A 940 39.27 -40.86 -23.88
CA PHE A 940 40.35 -40.05 -23.30
C PHE A 940 39.96 -39.45 -21.93
N ASP A 941 40.95 -39.45 -21.02
CA ASP A 941 41.06 -38.66 -19.79
C ASP A 941 40.90 -37.14 -20.04
#